data_AF-A0A081C1V9-F1
#
_entry.id   AF-A0A081C1V9-F1
#
_cell.length_a   1.000
_cell.length_b   1.000
_cell.length_c   1.000
_cell.angle_alpha   90.00
_cell.angle_beta   90.00
_cell.angle_gamma   90.00
#
_symmetry.space_group_name_H-M   'P 1'
#
loop_
_entity.id
_entity.type
_entity.pdbx_description
1 polymer ?
#
loop_
_entity_poly.entity_id
_entity_poly.type
_entity_poly.pdbx_seq_one_letter_code
_entity_poly.pdbx_strand_id
1 'polypeptide(L)'
;MQKRTILTGIVGAIVFSFFYITAIAQSLEEFEQRAKQIEQQMQGTTDLNSLMGAYRDAMQFIMEANKKAGGISGMKTMPVMPAETPEREMDRQREIINNQFSQARNMMGNKISKNMETMQIPEAVPLEGYIVVNGGEKELFYNEVKTDLLYTIKERFVGNLIVLHAYNSKKGRFDGKKDYNIDSLSTEIAVSGLMGKKCVRRSSYSPSSCTGWANFLRYEISQGERYPQFHAGVVSAVTSENGQIEVTANAPSVTFLGDDGKTNLGMGCFSATWTLSRPEFEQLLKRGEISLNKDIGRPMGPSPGCRPGSTMTLYLKIRQEPEECKDMKSVKLIIVSPEDKSRHVFSDEYIVREHSNKLTLELEARTVPEQYADSVEWTIPKIEGSSRTITPASLSSTPKGRKLTVVYKGLPEDNNEFGRKTVKATLKVDSCRIEETREVQFFYPRDEKNNPGGKYPNWFYYWKQTPAARPFGQNVRIAYQCEGIPGTECKCGQRGVIGQYNPFYAGHKTINVCNLRTNTWDPDTFYVELPAIKRSIPSSLSGRNFFSYTYIDTFAVDVMHEFTHFNNFHTFWPQGWKESEDTDKDDIPDRLEEGMNFRPDMKQTYWREFDLGGDEELLTLEATYDYQAGTFDEYDWGKPGKNWPK
;
A
#
# COMPACT_ATOMS: atom_id res chain seq x y z
N MET A 1 -10.80 24.67 -3.79
CA MET A 1 -12.14 25.05 -3.30
C MET A 1 -13.09 23.86 -3.18
N GLN A 2 -13.23 23.03 -4.22
CA GLN A 2 -14.09 21.82 -4.21
C GLN A 2 -13.74 20.80 -3.09
N LYS A 3 -12.45 20.55 -2.83
CA LYS A 3 -11.98 19.73 -1.69
C LYS A 3 -12.26 20.34 -0.31
N ARG A 4 -12.35 21.67 -0.20
CA ARG A 4 -12.73 22.35 1.05
C ARG A 4 -14.18 22.06 1.37
N THR A 5 -15.06 22.11 0.37
CA THR A 5 -16.50 21.81 0.46
C THR A 5 -16.79 20.33 0.74
N ILE A 6 -15.97 19.41 0.21
CA ILE A 6 -16.11 17.97 0.46
C ILE A 6 -15.62 17.59 1.87
N LEU A 7 -14.49 18.13 2.33
CA LEU A 7 -13.99 17.88 3.69
C LEU A 7 -14.91 18.54 4.75
N THR A 8 -15.40 19.75 4.51
CA THR A 8 -16.43 20.38 5.37
C THR A 8 -17.81 19.73 5.23
N GLY A 9 -18.14 19.13 4.09
CA GLY A 9 -19.37 18.37 3.89
C GLY A 9 -19.35 17.00 4.58
N ILE A 10 -18.21 16.31 4.58
CA ILE A 10 -18.00 15.05 5.30
C ILE A 10 -17.90 15.30 6.80
N VAL A 11 -17.12 16.29 7.24
CA VAL A 11 -17.08 16.69 8.66
C VAL A 11 -18.45 17.23 9.09
N GLY A 12 -19.12 18.03 8.26
CA GLY A 12 -20.46 18.55 8.52
C GLY A 12 -21.52 17.46 8.62
N ALA A 13 -21.50 16.46 7.73
CA ALA A 13 -22.42 15.32 7.77
C ALA A 13 -22.11 14.38 8.94
N ILE A 14 -20.84 14.15 9.27
CA ILE A 14 -20.43 13.34 10.43
C ILE A 14 -20.81 14.06 11.74
N VAL A 15 -20.58 15.37 11.84
CA VAL A 15 -20.96 16.22 12.99
C VAL A 15 -22.48 16.30 13.13
N PHE A 16 -23.24 16.53 12.04
CA PHE A 16 -24.72 16.49 12.07
C PHE A 16 -25.28 15.12 12.46
N SER A 17 -24.57 14.03 12.12
CA SER A 17 -24.97 12.66 12.46
C SER A 17 -24.73 12.30 13.92
N PHE A 18 -23.80 12.98 14.62
CA PHE A 18 -23.58 12.79 16.06
C PHE A 18 -24.61 13.53 16.93
N PHE A 19 -25.28 14.57 16.42
CA PHE A 19 -26.36 15.26 17.14
C PHE A 19 -27.58 14.37 17.45
N TYR A 20 -27.68 13.20 16.83
CA TYR A 20 -28.78 12.25 17.06
C TYR A 20 -28.44 11.11 18.02
N ILE A 21 -27.19 11.02 18.50
CA ILE A 21 -26.73 9.93 19.35
C ILE A 21 -26.52 10.47 20.78
N THR A 22 -27.32 9.95 21.71
CA THR A 22 -27.25 10.07 23.18
C THR A 22 -28.03 11.19 23.87
N ALA A 23 -29.16 10.79 24.47
CA ALA A 23 -29.77 11.47 25.59
C ALA A 23 -29.00 11.11 26.89
N ILE A 24 -27.81 11.68 27.13
CA ILE A 24 -27.21 11.76 28.48
C ILE A 24 -26.45 13.10 28.59
N ALA A 25 -27.01 14.03 29.35
CA ALA A 25 -26.75 15.47 29.31
C ALA A 25 -25.45 15.95 30.01
N GLN A 26 -24.33 15.23 29.94
CA GLN A 26 -23.05 15.71 30.50
C GLN A 26 -21.83 15.55 29.57
N SER A 27 -21.90 14.73 28.51
CA SER A 27 -20.79 14.54 27.55
C SER A 27 -20.93 15.33 26.24
N LEU A 28 -22.06 15.99 25.99
CA LEU A 28 -22.34 16.66 24.71
C LEU A 28 -21.56 17.99 24.56
N GLU A 29 -21.40 18.73 25.65
CA GLU A 29 -20.76 20.06 25.66
C GLU A 29 -19.25 19.98 25.41
N GLU A 30 -18.57 19.01 26.03
CA GLU A 30 -17.14 18.73 25.80
C GLU A 30 -16.87 18.30 24.35
N PHE A 31 -17.78 17.50 23.78
CA PHE A 31 -17.68 17.05 22.38
C PHE A 31 -17.91 18.18 21.38
N GLU A 32 -18.95 18.99 21.59
CA GLU A 32 -19.23 20.16 20.74
C GLU A 32 -18.11 21.19 20.76
N GLN A 33 -17.55 21.47 21.95
CA GLN A 33 -16.43 22.39 22.07
C GLN A 33 -15.21 21.90 21.30
N ARG A 34 -14.88 20.62 21.42
CA ARG A 34 -13.69 20.03 20.77
C ARG A 34 -13.86 19.88 19.26
N ALA A 35 -15.07 19.55 18.77
CA ALA A 35 -15.40 19.54 17.35
C ALA A 35 -15.29 20.94 16.72
N LYS A 36 -15.80 21.97 17.40
CA LYS A 36 -15.63 23.38 16.98
C LYS A 36 -14.16 23.79 16.98
N GLN A 37 -13.36 23.29 17.91
CA GLN A 37 -11.93 23.57 17.99
C GLN A 37 -11.15 22.98 16.81
N ILE A 38 -11.47 21.74 16.41
CA ILE A 38 -10.90 21.07 15.22
C ILE A 38 -11.33 21.80 13.94
N GLU A 39 -12.61 22.20 13.85
CA GLU A 39 -13.13 22.98 12.73
C GLU A 39 -12.40 24.33 12.59
N GLN A 40 -12.15 25.03 13.71
CA GLN A 40 -11.37 26.25 13.74
C GLN A 40 -9.90 26.04 13.36
N GLN A 41 -9.26 24.95 13.78
CA GLN A 41 -7.89 24.61 13.37
C GLN A 41 -7.78 24.29 11.87
N MET A 42 -8.84 23.75 11.28
CA MET A 42 -8.94 23.48 9.84
C MET A 42 -9.27 24.74 9.02
N GLN A 43 -9.93 25.75 9.61
CA GLN A 43 -10.24 27.01 8.96
C GLN A 43 -9.01 27.93 8.93
N GLY A 44 -8.23 27.84 7.85
CA GLY A 44 -7.16 28.81 7.54
C GLY A 44 -5.78 28.19 7.32
N THR A 45 -5.60 26.92 7.67
CA THR A 45 -4.33 26.20 7.47
C THR A 45 -4.16 25.79 6.00
N THR A 46 -2.99 26.07 5.43
CA THR A 46 -2.52 25.59 4.12
C THR A 46 -1.49 24.47 4.22
N ASP A 47 -1.05 24.14 5.43
CA ASP A 47 -0.10 23.06 5.70
C ASP A 47 -0.81 21.70 5.76
N LEU A 48 -0.48 20.85 4.79
CA LEU A 48 -1.06 19.51 4.61
C LEU A 48 -0.73 18.58 5.78
N ASN A 49 0.44 18.75 6.44
CA ASN A 49 0.83 17.91 7.56
C ASN A 49 0.01 18.21 8.82
N SER A 50 -0.23 19.49 9.10
CA SER A 50 -1.13 19.92 10.17
C SER A 50 -2.58 19.45 9.94
N LEU A 51 -3.04 19.46 8.67
CA LEU A 51 -4.37 18.97 8.29
C LEU A 51 -4.51 17.45 8.46
N MET A 52 -3.46 16.69 8.14
CA MET A 52 -3.41 15.24 8.36
C MET A 52 -3.29 14.88 9.84
N GLY A 53 -2.59 15.69 10.64
CA GLY A 53 -2.56 15.57 12.10
C GLY A 53 -3.94 15.78 12.72
N ALA A 54 -4.61 16.89 12.39
CA ALA A 54 -5.97 17.18 12.85
C ALA A 54 -6.98 16.11 12.42
N TYR A 55 -6.84 15.56 11.21
CA TYR A 55 -7.65 14.44 10.73
C TYR A 55 -7.41 13.15 11.55
N ARG A 56 -6.15 12.81 11.85
CA ARG A 56 -5.79 11.64 12.66
C ARG A 56 -6.30 11.77 14.10
N ASP A 57 -6.21 12.96 14.68
CA ASP A 57 -6.69 13.26 16.03
C ASP A 57 -8.23 13.18 16.11
N ALA A 58 -8.93 13.73 15.11
CA ALA A 58 -10.38 13.59 14.98
C ALA A 58 -10.80 12.10 14.87
N MET A 59 -10.06 11.30 14.12
CA MET A 59 -10.34 9.87 13.94
C MET A 59 -10.09 9.05 15.20
N GLN A 60 -9.03 9.33 15.96
CA GLN A 60 -8.80 8.71 17.27
C GLN A 60 -9.92 9.06 18.27
N PHE A 61 -10.33 10.32 18.30
CA PHE A 61 -11.41 10.79 19.16
C PHE A 61 -12.76 10.13 18.81
N ILE A 62 -13.08 9.99 17.53
CA ILE A 62 -14.27 9.25 17.04
C ILE A 62 -14.20 7.78 17.42
N MET A 63 -13.02 7.15 17.31
CA MET A 63 -12.81 5.75 17.70
C MET A 63 -13.03 5.54 19.21
N GLU A 64 -12.59 6.48 20.04
CA GLU A 64 -12.78 6.44 21.48
C GLU A 64 -14.24 6.65 21.89
N ALA A 65 -14.95 7.56 21.20
CA ALA A 65 -16.39 7.76 21.35
C ALA A 65 -17.19 6.51 20.95
N ASN A 66 -16.84 5.88 19.82
CA ASN A 66 -17.46 4.63 19.35
C ASN A 66 -17.20 3.46 20.31
N LYS A 67 -16.01 3.39 20.92
CA LYS A 67 -15.68 2.37 21.92
C LYS A 67 -16.50 2.55 23.20
N LYS A 68 -16.71 3.80 23.65
CA LYS A 68 -17.57 4.13 24.80
C LYS A 68 -19.05 3.85 24.51
N ALA A 69 -19.54 4.20 23.32
CA ALA A 69 -20.92 3.93 22.91
C ALA A 69 -21.21 2.44 22.69
N GLY A 70 -20.30 1.69 22.05
CA GLY A 70 -20.41 0.25 21.83
C GLY A 70 -20.40 -0.58 23.11
N GLY A 71 -19.74 -0.10 24.17
CA GLY A 71 -19.77 -0.71 25.50
C GLY A 71 -21.11 -0.57 26.23
N ILE A 72 -21.99 0.34 25.81
CA ILE A 72 -23.27 0.65 26.47
C ILE A 72 -24.47 0.10 25.68
N SER A 73 -24.41 0.05 24.35
CA SER A 73 -25.54 -0.31 23.49
C SER A 73 -25.49 -1.71 22.86
N GLY A 74 -24.38 -2.45 23.00
CA GLY A 74 -24.18 -3.75 22.35
C GLY A 74 -24.01 -3.67 20.82
N MET A 75 -23.77 -2.48 20.27
CA MET A 75 -23.51 -2.29 18.84
C MET A 75 -22.11 -2.75 18.44
N LYS A 76 -22.01 -3.30 17.22
CA LYS A 76 -20.75 -3.71 16.56
C LYS A 76 -19.81 -2.50 16.45
N THR A 77 -18.61 -2.61 17.04
CA THR A 77 -17.56 -1.57 16.92
C THR A 77 -17.09 -1.48 15.46
N MET A 78 -17.35 -0.34 14.80
CA MET A 78 -16.94 -0.12 13.41
C MET A 78 -15.46 0.29 13.33
N PRO A 79 -14.66 -0.28 12.41
CA PRO A 79 -13.26 0.10 12.22
C PRO A 79 -13.16 1.49 11.59
N VAL A 80 -12.52 2.40 12.31
CA VAL A 80 -12.34 3.81 11.89
C VAL A 80 -11.08 3.98 11.03
N MET A 81 -10.12 3.06 11.10
CA MET A 81 -8.87 3.14 10.33
C MET A 81 -9.10 2.90 8.83
N PRO A 82 -8.40 3.65 7.94
CA PRO A 82 -8.41 3.39 6.50
C PRO A 82 -7.91 1.98 6.16
N ALA A 83 -8.54 1.33 5.19
CA ALA A 83 -8.15 -0.01 4.76
C ALA A 83 -6.90 -0.02 3.86
N GLU A 84 -6.26 -1.19 3.74
CA GLU A 84 -5.00 -1.40 2.99
C GLU A 84 -5.16 -1.30 1.46
N THR A 85 -6.36 -1.54 0.94
CA THR A 85 -6.66 -1.56 -0.51
C THR A 85 -7.84 -0.64 -0.84
N PRO A 86 -7.90 -0.03 -2.06
CA PRO A 86 -9.03 0.81 -2.48
C PRO A 86 -10.41 0.12 -2.33
N GLU A 87 -10.48 -1.17 -2.66
CA GLU A 87 -11.70 -1.99 -2.59
C GLU A 87 -12.23 -2.08 -1.16
N ARG A 88 -11.38 -2.52 -0.23
CA ARG A 88 -11.72 -2.63 1.19
C ARG A 88 -12.07 -1.27 1.80
N GLU A 89 -11.42 -0.18 1.36
CA GLU A 89 -11.73 1.15 1.89
C GLU A 89 -13.11 1.63 1.42
N MET A 90 -13.45 1.40 0.14
CA MET A 90 -14.79 1.68 -0.37
C MET A 90 -15.86 0.82 0.31
N ASP A 91 -15.58 -0.46 0.57
CA ASP A 91 -16.48 -1.33 1.33
C ASP A 91 -16.69 -0.86 2.78
N ARG A 92 -15.61 -0.44 3.46
CA ARG A 92 -15.68 0.13 4.81
C ARG A 92 -16.53 1.40 4.85
N GLN A 93 -16.33 2.32 3.91
CA GLN A 93 -17.13 3.55 3.82
C GLN A 93 -18.61 3.25 3.53
N ARG A 94 -18.88 2.29 2.66
CA ARG A 94 -20.24 1.83 2.35
C ARG A 94 -20.93 1.25 3.58
N GLU A 95 -20.24 0.39 4.34
CA GLU A 95 -20.78 -0.20 5.57
C GLU A 95 -21.18 0.89 6.57
N ILE A 96 -20.35 1.93 6.73
CA ILE A 96 -20.65 3.07 7.61
C ILE A 96 -21.91 3.81 7.13
N ILE A 97 -21.99 4.18 5.85
CA ILE A 97 -23.12 4.92 5.28
C ILE A 97 -24.42 4.09 5.37
N ASN A 98 -24.38 2.80 5.00
CA ASN A 98 -25.57 1.96 4.95
C ASN A 98 -26.05 1.53 6.34
N ASN A 99 -25.14 1.35 7.31
CA ASN A 99 -25.53 1.12 8.70
C ASN A 99 -26.27 2.35 9.25
N GLN A 100 -25.76 3.57 9.00
CA GLN A 100 -26.44 4.82 9.34
C GLN A 100 -27.82 4.95 8.67
N PHE A 101 -27.91 4.63 7.37
CA PHE A 101 -29.18 4.61 6.64
C PHE A 101 -30.21 3.69 7.31
N SER A 102 -29.79 2.46 7.67
CA SER A 102 -30.66 1.47 8.32
C SER A 102 -31.15 1.95 9.70
N GLN A 103 -30.26 2.55 10.50
CA GLN A 103 -30.58 3.07 11.83
C GLN A 103 -31.54 4.26 11.74
N ALA A 104 -31.28 5.20 10.84
CA ALA A 104 -32.20 6.31 10.58
C ALA A 104 -33.57 5.78 10.18
N ARG A 105 -33.65 4.86 9.20
CA ARG A 105 -34.91 4.26 8.76
C ARG A 105 -35.68 3.58 9.90
N ASN A 106 -34.99 2.88 10.80
CA ASN A 106 -35.60 2.20 11.95
C ASN A 106 -36.09 3.18 13.04
N MET A 107 -35.33 4.25 13.33
CA MET A 107 -35.72 5.27 14.29
C MET A 107 -36.90 6.10 13.80
N MET A 108 -36.97 6.41 12.50
CA MET A 108 -38.05 7.20 11.92
C MET A 108 -39.41 6.49 11.88
N GLY A 109 -39.42 5.16 12.04
CA GLY A 109 -40.65 4.40 12.31
C GLY A 109 -41.29 4.71 13.66
N ASN A 110 -40.55 5.32 14.59
CA ASN A 110 -40.99 5.70 15.93
C ASN A 110 -40.89 7.22 16.15
N LYS A 111 -42.04 7.91 16.12
CA LYS A 111 -42.31 9.29 16.57
C LYS A 111 -41.13 10.29 16.51
N ILE A 112 -40.89 10.88 15.34
CA ILE A 112 -40.11 12.12 15.20
C ILE A 112 -41.01 13.34 15.49
N SER A 113 -40.46 14.33 16.19
CA SER A 113 -41.04 15.67 16.41
C SER A 113 -41.38 16.37 15.08
N LYS A 114 -42.58 16.97 15.00
CA LYS A 114 -43.15 17.61 13.79
C LYS A 114 -42.45 18.91 13.33
N ASN A 115 -41.33 19.31 13.95
CA ASN A 115 -40.73 20.64 13.78
C ASN A 115 -39.37 20.68 13.06
N MET A 116 -38.87 19.58 12.48
CA MET A 116 -37.60 19.60 11.71
C MET A 116 -37.82 19.74 10.21
N GLU A 117 -36.94 20.50 9.54
CA GLU A 117 -36.86 20.62 8.08
C GLU A 117 -36.58 19.27 7.40
N THR A 118 -36.76 19.21 6.08
CA THR A 118 -36.53 18.01 5.27
C THR A 118 -35.11 17.49 5.46
N MET A 119 -34.97 16.24 5.87
CA MET A 119 -33.68 15.61 6.18
C MET A 119 -33.19 14.79 4.98
N GLN A 120 -31.91 14.89 4.63
CA GLN A 120 -31.30 14.03 3.61
C GLN A 120 -30.61 12.84 4.27
N ILE A 121 -30.89 11.63 3.80
CA ILE A 121 -30.31 10.40 4.35
C ILE A 121 -29.55 9.68 3.24
N PRO A 122 -28.23 9.48 3.38
CA PRO A 122 -27.40 8.84 2.37
C PRO A 122 -27.55 7.31 2.37
N GLU A 123 -27.56 6.71 1.19
CA GLU A 123 -27.43 5.27 0.96
C GLU A 123 -26.31 5.06 -0.07
N ALA A 124 -25.37 4.16 0.18
CA ALA A 124 -24.23 3.89 -0.70
C ALA A 124 -24.40 2.58 -1.46
N VAL A 125 -24.24 2.63 -2.79
CA VAL A 125 -24.33 1.47 -3.70
C VAL A 125 -22.97 1.24 -4.37
N PRO A 126 -22.48 -0.01 -4.48
CA PRO A 126 -21.18 -0.26 -5.09
C PRO A 126 -21.14 0.03 -6.58
N LEU A 127 -20.04 0.66 -7.00
CA LEU A 127 -19.71 0.83 -8.41
C LEU A 127 -18.25 0.42 -8.68
N GLU A 128 -18.03 -0.08 -9.88
CA GLU A 128 -16.71 -0.32 -10.45
C GLU A 128 -16.69 0.26 -11.87
N GLY A 129 -15.51 0.64 -12.35
CA GLY A 129 -15.42 1.28 -13.64
C GLY A 129 -14.01 1.47 -14.14
N TYR A 130 -13.91 2.08 -15.31
CA TYR A 130 -12.65 2.54 -15.86
C TYR A 130 -12.86 3.71 -16.80
N ILE A 131 -11.85 4.56 -16.88
CA ILE A 131 -11.75 5.61 -17.89
C ILE A 131 -10.73 5.20 -18.95
N VAL A 132 -10.97 5.60 -20.19
CA VAL A 132 -10.02 5.49 -21.31
C VAL A 132 -9.83 6.88 -21.89
N VAL A 133 -8.58 7.35 -21.89
CA VAL A 133 -8.17 8.60 -22.51
C VAL A 133 -7.37 8.28 -23.75
N ASN A 134 -7.93 8.58 -24.92
CA ASN A 134 -7.18 8.59 -26.17
C ASN A 134 -6.73 10.04 -26.39
N GLY A 135 -5.57 10.36 -25.86
CA GLY A 135 -5.03 11.72 -25.82
C GLY A 135 -3.89 11.93 -26.79
N GLY A 136 -3.49 13.19 -26.90
CA GLY A 136 -2.28 13.56 -27.57
C GLY A 136 -1.96 15.03 -27.41
N GLU A 137 -0.68 15.37 -27.54
CA GLU A 137 -0.20 16.74 -27.46
C GLU A 137 0.33 17.13 -28.83
N LYS A 138 -0.14 18.26 -29.37
CA LYS A 138 0.37 18.78 -30.63
C LYS A 138 0.69 20.26 -30.51
N GLU A 139 1.93 20.60 -30.85
CA GLU A 139 2.43 21.97 -30.83
C GLU A 139 3.06 22.28 -32.19
N LEU A 140 2.70 23.42 -32.77
CA LEU A 140 3.29 23.92 -34.01
C LEU A 140 4.18 25.12 -33.75
N PHE A 141 5.17 25.32 -34.63
CA PHE A 141 6.02 26.50 -34.66
C PHE A 141 6.26 26.88 -36.13
N TYR A 142 5.82 28.07 -36.56
CA TYR A 142 5.81 28.51 -37.97
C TYR A 142 5.26 27.43 -38.93
N ASN A 143 4.10 26.85 -38.59
CA ASN A 143 3.43 25.77 -39.33
C ASN A 143 4.20 24.43 -39.43
N GLU A 144 5.36 24.30 -38.79
CA GLU A 144 6.07 23.02 -38.63
C GLU A 144 5.77 22.38 -37.27
N VAL A 145 5.81 21.04 -37.21
CA VAL A 145 5.59 20.27 -35.97
C VAL A 145 6.74 20.52 -35.01
N LYS A 146 6.45 21.08 -33.83
CA LYS A 146 7.39 21.24 -32.72
C LYS A 146 7.30 20.06 -31.76
N THR A 147 6.08 19.64 -31.45
CA THR A 147 5.77 18.50 -30.58
C THR A 147 4.59 17.75 -31.19
N ASP A 148 4.68 16.43 -31.27
CA ASP A 148 3.56 15.56 -31.65
C ASP A 148 3.62 14.30 -30.81
N LEU A 149 2.63 14.11 -29.96
CA LEU A 149 2.52 13.02 -29.01
C LEU A 149 1.12 12.41 -29.09
N LEU A 150 1.09 11.09 -28.97
CA LEU A 150 -0.09 10.26 -28.97
C LEU A 150 -0.01 9.29 -27.80
N TYR A 151 -1.09 9.21 -27.04
CA TYR A 151 -1.17 8.24 -25.95
C TYR A 151 -2.57 7.68 -25.70
N THR A 152 -2.60 6.44 -25.20
CA THR A 152 -3.81 5.83 -24.63
C THR A 152 -3.56 5.48 -23.17
N ILE A 153 -4.38 6.05 -22.29
CA ILE A 153 -4.34 5.79 -20.84
C ILE A 153 -5.64 5.12 -20.44
N LYS A 154 -5.55 4.05 -19.66
CA LYS A 154 -6.69 3.38 -19.04
C LYS A 154 -6.50 3.38 -17.53
N GLU A 155 -7.42 3.98 -16.80
CA GLU A 155 -7.42 3.96 -15.32
C GLU A 155 -8.67 3.23 -14.82
N ARG A 156 -8.47 2.20 -14.01
CA ARG A 156 -9.54 1.43 -13.35
C ARG A 156 -9.79 2.00 -11.97
N PHE A 157 -11.04 1.97 -11.52
CA PHE A 157 -11.42 2.46 -10.19
C PHE A 157 -12.57 1.65 -9.58
N VAL A 158 -12.68 1.76 -8.26
CA VAL A 158 -13.82 1.33 -7.47
C VAL A 158 -14.42 2.53 -6.74
N GLY A 159 -15.71 2.47 -6.45
CA GLY A 159 -16.38 3.60 -5.82
C GLY A 159 -17.70 3.26 -5.15
N ASN A 160 -18.35 4.30 -4.65
CA ASN A 160 -19.68 4.28 -4.07
C ASN A 160 -20.56 5.35 -4.71
N LEU A 161 -21.72 4.93 -5.22
CA LEU A 161 -22.80 5.84 -5.60
C LEU A 161 -23.61 6.14 -4.35
N ILE A 162 -23.54 7.37 -3.87
CA ILE A 162 -24.27 7.84 -2.71
C ILE A 162 -25.58 8.47 -3.19
N VAL A 163 -26.70 7.87 -2.80
CA VAL A 163 -28.05 8.34 -3.05
C VAL A 163 -28.55 9.05 -1.81
N LEU A 164 -28.78 10.35 -1.92
CA LEU A 164 -29.34 11.18 -0.86
C LEU A 164 -30.87 11.18 -0.97
N HIS A 165 -31.54 10.50 -0.03
CA HIS A 165 -33.00 10.43 0.02
C HIS A 165 -33.55 11.58 0.87
N ALA A 166 -34.43 12.40 0.31
CA ALA A 166 -35.10 13.46 1.06
C ALA A 166 -36.28 12.89 1.88
N TYR A 167 -36.23 13.01 3.20
CA TYR A 167 -37.30 12.63 4.11
C TYR A 167 -38.15 13.82 4.52
N ASN A 168 -39.47 13.71 4.34
CA ASN A 168 -40.44 14.73 4.73
C ASN A 168 -41.02 14.42 6.12
N SER A 169 -40.46 15.06 7.13
CA SER A 169 -40.88 14.94 8.54
C SER A 169 -42.37 15.22 8.77
N LYS A 170 -42.96 16.14 8.00
CA LYS A 170 -44.39 16.51 8.09
C LYS A 170 -45.32 15.43 7.53
N LYS A 171 -44.88 14.72 6.49
CA LYS A 171 -45.66 13.66 5.81
C LYS A 171 -45.32 12.25 6.31
N GLY A 172 -44.26 12.10 7.12
CA GLY A 172 -43.82 10.80 7.63
C GLY A 172 -43.36 9.85 6.53
N ARG A 173 -42.86 10.36 5.40
CA ARG A 173 -42.44 9.56 4.25
C ARG A 173 -41.27 10.21 3.51
N PHE A 174 -40.49 9.39 2.81
CA PHE A 174 -39.51 9.88 1.85
C PHE A 174 -40.23 10.57 0.68
N ASP A 175 -39.80 11.77 0.35
CA ASP A 175 -40.19 12.44 -0.89
C ASP A 175 -39.49 11.72 -2.06
N GLY A 176 -40.08 11.75 -3.26
CA GLY A 176 -39.51 11.10 -4.45
C GLY A 176 -38.24 11.78 -5.00
N LYS A 177 -37.74 12.83 -4.34
CA LYS A 177 -36.58 13.61 -4.79
C LYS A 177 -35.30 13.00 -4.23
N LYS A 178 -34.42 12.56 -5.13
CA LYS A 178 -33.08 12.02 -4.81
C LYS A 178 -31.98 12.94 -5.32
N ASP A 179 -30.90 13.09 -4.57
CA ASP A 179 -29.66 13.69 -5.06
C ASP A 179 -28.56 12.64 -5.09
N TYR A 180 -27.55 12.83 -5.95
CA TYR A 180 -26.56 11.79 -6.24
C TYR A 180 -25.15 12.33 -6.06
N ASN A 181 -24.30 11.52 -5.42
CA ASN A 181 -22.86 11.73 -5.36
C ASN A 181 -22.11 10.45 -5.75
N ILE A 182 -20.92 10.58 -6.35
CA ILE A 182 -20.01 9.45 -6.60
C ILE A 182 -18.66 9.76 -5.96
N ASP A 183 -18.21 8.84 -5.10
CA ASP A 183 -16.85 8.81 -4.59
C ASP A 183 -16.12 7.62 -5.19
N SER A 184 -14.85 7.80 -5.60
CA SER A 184 -14.07 6.76 -6.28
C SER A 184 -12.58 6.81 -5.95
N LEU A 185 -11.96 5.62 -5.95
CA LEU A 185 -10.53 5.40 -5.75
C LEU A 185 -9.94 4.62 -6.94
N SER A 186 -8.79 5.10 -7.40
CA SER A 186 -7.99 4.43 -8.42
C SER A 186 -7.46 3.09 -7.92
N THR A 187 -7.46 2.10 -8.81
CA THR A 187 -6.97 0.74 -8.54
C THR A 187 -5.79 0.38 -9.44
N GLU A 188 -5.80 0.82 -10.69
CA GLU A 188 -4.78 0.49 -11.68
C GLU A 188 -4.74 1.56 -12.77
N ILE A 189 -3.54 1.97 -13.19
CA ILE A 189 -3.32 2.89 -14.32
C ILE A 189 -2.39 2.21 -15.32
N ALA A 190 -2.86 2.07 -16.56
CA ALA A 190 -2.11 1.49 -17.67
C ALA A 190 -1.98 2.48 -18.84
N VAL A 191 -0.78 2.59 -19.41
CA VAL A 191 -0.54 3.39 -20.63
C VAL A 191 -0.22 2.41 -21.77
N SER A 192 -1.14 2.24 -22.72
CA SER A 192 -1.11 1.15 -23.71
C SER A 192 -0.92 1.59 -25.17
N GLY A 193 -0.49 2.83 -25.38
CA GLY A 193 -0.06 3.35 -26.67
C GLY A 193 0.70 4.61 -26.36
N LEU A 194 1.99 4.66 -26.69
CA LEU A 194 2.83 5.84 -26.51
C LEU A 194 3.68 5.98 -27.75
N MET A 195 3.44 7.05 -28.50
CA MET A 195 4.28 7.39 -29.65
C MET A 195 4.32 8.89 -29.80
N GLY A 196 5.50 9.43 -30.04
CA GLY A 196 5.61 10.86 -30.24
C GLY A 196 7.04 11.33 -30.23
N LYS A 197 7.20 12.59 -30.60
CA LYS A 197 8.49 13.24 -30.70
C LYS A 197 8.39 14.73 -30.42
N LYS A 198 9.50 15.29 -29.96
CA LYS A 198 9.68 16.72 -29.75
C LYS A 198 10.96 17.19 -30.40
N CYS A 199 10.88 18.32 -31.09
CA CYS A 199 12.04 18.93 -31.70
C CYS A 199 12.95 19.52 -30.61
N VAL A 200 14.18 19.02 -30.53
CA VAL A 200 15.20 19.47 -29.55
C VAL A 200 16.32 20.28 -30.20
N ARG A 201 16.49 20.19 -31.52
CA ARG A 201 17.52 20.94 -32.26
C ARG A 201 16.94 21.47 -33.57
N ARG A 202 17.16 22.76 -33.83
CA ARG A 202 16.72 23.45 -35.06
C ARG A 202 17.91 23.76 -35.98
N SER A 203 17.63 23.92 -37.27
CA SER A 203 18.62 24.33 -38.25
C SER A 203 19.06 25.78 -38.00
N SER A 204 20.36 26.04 -38.10
CA SER A 204 20.93 27.39 -38.08
C SER A 204 20.57 28.21 -39.34
N TYR A 205 20.23 27.54 -40.44
CA TYR A 205 19.94 28.16 -41.73
C TYR A 205 18.44 28.41 -41.95
N SER A 206 17.58 27.62 -41.31
CA SER A 206 16.13 27.80 -41.33
C SER A 206 15.57 27.54 -39.93
N PRO A 207 15.23 28.59 -39.16
CA PRO A 207 14.69 28.44 -37.81
C PRO A 207 13.38 27.64 -37.75
N SER A 208 12.67 27.46 -38.88
CA SER A 208 11.47 26.63 -38.94
C SER A 208 11.78 25.13 -38.89
N SER A 209 12.94 24.71 -39.42
CA SER A 209 13.27 23.30 -39.66
C SER A 209 13.93 22.60 -38.47
N CYS A 210 13.38 21.43 -38.11
CA CYS A 210 13.91 20.58 -37.06
C CYS A 210 15.01 19.62 -37.55
N THR A 211 16.18 19.63 -36.91
CA THR A 211 17.34 18.78 -37.25
C THR A 211 17.69 17.76 -36.16
N GLY A 212 16.91 17.69 -35.07
CA GLY A 212 17.08 16.72 -34.00
C GLY A 212 15.78 16.52 -33.22
N TRP A 213 15.40 15.27 -33.06
CA TRP A 213 14.16 14.83 -32.40
C TRP A 213 14.49 14.00 -31.17
N ALA A 214 13.79 14.25 -30.07
CA ALA A 214 13.69 13.33 -28.95
C ALA A 214 12.39 12.56 -29.07
N ASN A 215 12.44 11.23 -28.96
CA ASN A 215 11.26 10.36 -29.04
C ASN A 215 10.76 10.01 -27.64
N PHE A 216 9.45 10.08 -27.44
CA PHE A 216 8.84 9.68 -26.17
C PHE A 216 8.64 8.16 -26.17
N LEU A 217 9.44 7.47 -25.34
CA LEU A 217 9.40 6.00 -25.21
C LEU A 217 9.10 5.54 -23.78
N ARG A 218 9.15 6.45 -22.81
CA ARG A 218 8.94 6.16 -21.39
C ARG A 218 7.97 7.17 -20.80
N TYR A 219 7.40 6.82 -19.65
CA TYR A 219 6.49 7.69 -18.91
C TYR A 219 6.63 7.46 -17.40
N GLU A 220 6.25 8.47 -16.63
CA GLU A 220 6.13 8.44 -15.18
C GLU A 220 4.72 8.90 -14.80
N ILE A 221 4.06 8.13 -13.95
CA ILE A 221 2.75 8.50 -13.40
C ILE A 221 3.01 9.24 -12.08
N SER A 222 2.50 10.47 -11.98
CA SER A 222 2.62 11.27 -10.77
C SER A 222 1.91 10.58 -9.60
N GLN A 223 2.49 10.67 -8.41
CA GLN A 223 1.93 10.04 -7.21
C GLN A 223 0.69 10.75 -6.63
N GLY A 224 0.30 11.90 -7.21
CA GLY A 224 -0.98 12.59 -6.98
C GLY A 224 -1.27 13.02 -5.54
N GLU A 225 -2.46 13.61 -5.32
CA GLU A 225 -3.00 13.84 -3.98
C GLU A 225 -3.62 12.54 -3.45
N ARG A 226 -3.13 12.05 -2.30
CA ARG A 226 -3.55 10.75 -1.74
C ARG A 226 -4.63 10.91 -0.68
N TYR A 227 -5.58 9.99 -0.67
CA TYR A 227 -6.48 9.74 0.46
C TYR A 227 -6.35 8.28 0.91
N PRO A 228 -5.92 8.03 2.14
CA PRO A 228 -4.63 8.48 2.67
C PRO A 228 -3.45 7.98 1.81
N GLN A 229 -3.57 6.80 1.19
CA GLN A 229 -2.55 6.22 0.29
C GLN A 229 -3.01 6.05 -1.18
N PHE A 230 -4.26 6.32 -1.52
CA PHE A 230 -4.82 6.07 -2.87
C PHE A 230 -5.09 7.34 -3.67
N HIS A 231 -5.01 7.27 -5.00
CA HIS A 231 -5.45 8.34 -5.89
C HIS A 231 -6.99 8.38 -5.89
N ALA A 232 -7.58 9.46 -5.37
CA ALA A 232 -9.02 9.62 -5.22
C ALA A 232 -9.61 10.57 -6.26
N GLY A 233 -10.91 10.45 -6.53
CA GLY A 233 -11.64 11.37 -7.41
C GLY A 233 -11.43 11.11 -8.89
N VAL A 234 -11.23 9.85 -9.28
CA VAL A 234 -11.18 9.41 -10.68
C VAL A 234 -12.47 9.79 -11.40
N VAL A 235 -13.60 9.54 -10.73
CA VAL A 235 -14.94 9.94 -11.14
C VAL A 235 -15.67 10.56 -9.96
N SER A 236 -16.41 11.63 -10.22
CA SER A 236 -17.37 12.22 -9.30
C SER A 236 -18.69 12.52 -10.02
N ALA A 237 -19.77 12.58 -9.26
CA ALA A 237 -21.06 13.07 -9.75
C ALA A 237 -21.64 14.01 -8.71
N VAL A 238 -22.26 15.11 -9.13
CA VAL A 238 -22.94 16.03 -8.20
C VAL A 238 -24.24 16.52 -8.84
N THR A 239 -25.31 16.59 -8.06
CA THR A 239 -26.52 17.30 -8.48
C THR A 239 -26.26 18.81 -8.45
N SER A 240 -26.34 19.47 -9.61
CA SER A 240 -26.22 20.92 -9.73
C SER A 240 -27.48 21.65 -9.24
N GLU A 241 -27.38 22.96 -8.98
CA GLU A 241 -28.49 23.78 -8.46
C GLU A 241 -29.73 23.78 -9.39
N ASN A 242 -29.51 23.62 -10.71
CA ASN A 242 -30.56 23.52 -11.71
C ASN A 242 -31.20 22.10 -11.79
N GLY A 243 -30.80 21.17 -10.92
CA GLY A 243 -31.34 19.81 -10.82
C GLY A 243 -30.78 18.79 -11.82
N GLN A 244 -29.80 19.18 -12.64
CA GLN A 244 -29.04 18.28 -13.51
C GLN A 244 -27.97 17.53 -12.71
N ILE A 245 -27.40 16.49 -13.31
CA ILE A 245 -26.34 15.68 -12.69
C ILE A 245 -25.09 15.85 -13.53
N GLU A 246 -24.06 16.43 -12.93
CA GLU A 246 -22.76 16.61 -13.55
C GLU A 246 -21.85 15.44 -13.14
N VAL A 247 -21.54 14.58 -14.10
CA VAL A 247 -20.57 13.49 -13.92
C VAL A 247 -19.23 13.97 -14.47
N THR A 248 -18.19 13.98 -13.64
CA THR A 248 -16.83 14.40 -14.03
C THR A 248 -15.87 13.24 -13.88
N ALA A 249 -15.06 13.00 -14.92
CA ALA A 249 -13.93 12.08 -14.89
C ALA A 249 -12.61 12.87 -14.98
N ASN A 250 -11.63 12.50 -14.17
CA ASN A 250 -10.29 13.06 -14.14
C ASN A 250 -9.27 12.00 -14.50
N ALA A 251 -8.41 12.32 -15.47
CA ALA A 251 -7.30 11.48 -15.88
C ALA A 251 -6.11 11.63 -14.93
N PRO A 252 -5.24 10.61 -14.81
CA PRO A 252 -4.09 10.67 -13.92
C PRO A 252 -3.02 11.59 -14.52
N SER A 253 -2.25 12.26 -13.67
CA SER A 253 -1.14 13.10 -14.15
C SER A 253 0.02 12.22 -14.65
N VAL A 254 0.33 12.27 -15.94
CA VAL A 254 1.43 11.51 -16.57
C VAL A 254 2.47 12.46 -17.16
N THR A 255 3.75 12.17 -16.93
CA THR A 255 4.90 12.83 -17.55
C THR A 255 5.56 11.88 -18.54
N PHE A 256 5.68 12.28 -19.80
CA PHE A 256 6.34 11.52 -20.85
C PHE A 256 7.80 11.92 -20.96
N LEU A 257 8.69 10.92 -21.01
CA LEU A 257 10.15 11.10 -21.00
C LEU A 257 10.74 10.77 -22.37
N GLY A 258 11.60 11.66 -22.86
CA GLY A 258 12.36 11.52 -24.09
C GLY A 258 13.54 10.55 -23.94
N ASP A 259 13.92 9.93 -25.06
CA ASP A 259 15.11 9.07 -25.19
C ASP A 259 16.46 9.81 -25.02
N ASP A 260 16.44 11.14 -25.03
CA ASP A 260 17.61 12.01 -24.80
C ASP A 260 17.95 12.25 -23.31
N GLY A 261 17.11 11.73 -22.39
CA GLY A 261 17.28 11.88 -20.95
C GLY A 261 17.06 13.30 -20.40
N LYS A 262 16.58 14.25 -21.21
CA LYS A 262 16.36 15.65 -20.81
C LYS A 262 14.97 16.16 -21.15
N THR A 263 14.37 15.63 -22.20
CA THR A 263 13.09 16.11 -22.72
C THR A 263 11.93 15.48 -21.97
N ASN A 264 11.15 16.31 -21.26
CA ASN A 264 9.93 15.89 -20.58
C ASN A 264 8.72 16.64 -21.11
N LEU A 265 7.55 15.99 -21.09
CA LEU A 265 6.27 16.59 -21.45
C LEU A 265 5.16 16.08 -20.53
N GLY A 266 4.46 17.00 -19.86
CA GLY A 266 3.26 16.65 -19.11
C GLY A 266 2.08 16.36 -20.04
N MET A 267 1.23 15.40 -19.66
CA MET A 267 -0.08 15.18 -20.27
C MET A 267 -0.88 16.49 -20.25
N GLY A 268 -1.64 16.79 -21.31
CA GLY A 268 -2.50 17.97 -21.43
C GLY A 268 -4.01 17.66 -21.44
N CYS A 269 -4.37 16.37 -21.53
CA CYS A 269 -5.75 15.86 -21.58
C CYS A 269 -6.23 15.38 -20.21
N PHE A 270 -6.79 16.28 -19.38
CA PHE A 270 -6.97 16.02 -17.94
C PHE A 270 -8.37 15.66 -17.46
N SER A 271 -9.45 16.15 -18.08
CA SER A 271 -10.80 15.94 -17.54
C SER A 271 -11.90 15.99 -18.59
N ALA A 272 -13.01 15.34 -18.29
CA ALA A 272 -14.26 15.41 -19.03
C ALA A 272 -15.44 15.51 -18.07
N THR A 273 -16.40 16.39 -18.37
CA THR A 273 -17.65 16.54 -17.62
C THR A 273 -18.85 16.30 -18.52
N TRP A 274 -19.77 15.45 -18.11
CA TRP A 274 -21.05 15.19 -18.76
C TRP A 274 -22.18 15.73 -17.90
N THR A 275 -23.13 16.42 -18.53
CA THR A 275 -24.31 16.94 -17.85
C THR A 275 -25.51 16.13 -18.32
N LEU A 276 -26.13 15.41 -17.38
CA LEU A 276 -27.26 14.52 -17.64
C LEU A 276 -28.50 15.08 -16.95
N SER A 277 -29.67 14.85 -17.56
CA SER A 277 -30.92 15.09 -16.83
C SER A 277 -31.11 14.02 -15.76
N ARG A 278 -31.84 14.34 -14.69
CA ARG A 278 -32.11 13.36 -13.61
C ARG A 278 -32.80 12.07 -14.12
N PRO A 279 -33.84 12.13 -14.97
CA PRO A 279 -34.47 10.92 -15.49
C PRO A 279 -33.53 10.06 -16.35
N GLU A 280 -32.67 10.72 -17.14
CA GLU A 280 -31.66 10.05 -17.97
C GLU A 280 -30.63 9.32 -17.12
N PHE A 281 -30.10 9.98 -16.09
CA PHE A 281 -29.16 9.36 -15.16
C PHE A 281 -29.81 8.18 -14.44
N GLU A 282 -31.03 8.33 -13.92
CA GLU A 282 -31.76 7.24 -13.27
C GLU A 282 -32.05 6.06 -14.21
N GLN A 283 -32.33 6.34 -15.49
CA GLN A 283 -32.49 5.28 -16.49
C GLN A 283 -31.18 4.54 -16.76
N LEU A 284 -30.06 5.26 -16.81
CA LEU A 284 -28.72 4.67 -16.94
C LEU A 284 -28.36 3.82 -15.71
N LEU A 285 -28.69 4.29 -14.49
CA LEU A 285 -28.52 3.52 -13.27
C LEU A 285 -29.32 2.22 -13.29
N LYS A 286 -30.59 2.26 -13.74
CA LYS A 286 -31.43 1.05 -13.86
C LYS A 286 -30.87 0.00 -14.81
N ARG A 287 -30.13 0.40 -15.85
CA ARG A 287 -29.47 -0.52 -16.78
C ARG A 287 -28.25 -1.21 -16.15
N GLY A 288 -27.71 -0.67 -15.06
CA GLY A 288 -26.57 -1.21 -14.34
C GLY A 288 -25.21 -0.96 -15.01
N GLU A 289 -25.19 -0.49 -16.26
CA GLU A 289 -23.98 -0.16 -17.01
C GLU A 289 -24.15 1.18 -17.73
N ILE A 290 -23.15 2.05 -17.59
CA ILE A 290 -23.12 3.40 -18.14
C ILE A 290 -21.83 3.58 -18.94
N SER A 291 -21.95 4.07 -20.17
CA SER A 291 -20.83 4.41 -21.03
C SER A 291 -21.01 5.84 -21.55
N LEU A 292 -20.12 6.75 -21.16
CA LEU A 292 -20.14 8.15 -21.56
C LEU A 292 -18.87 8.47 -22.34
N ASN A 293 -18.98 9.08 -23.53
CA ASN A 293 -17.84 9.48 -24.35
C ASN A 293 -17.88 10.99 -24.58
N LYS A 294 -16.72 11.65 -24.60
CA LYS A 294 -16.60 13.09 -24.88
C LYS A 294 -15.31 13.41 -25.62
N ASP A 295 -15.41 14.32 -26.59
CA ASP A 295 -14.24 14.98 -27.17
C ASP A 295 -13.69 16.00 -26.15
N ILE A 296 -12.41 15.84 -25.82
CA ILE A 296 -11.68 16.67 -24.85
C ILE A 296 -10.58 17.51 -25.53
N GLY A 297 -10.44 17.39 -26.84
CA GLY A 297 -9.49 18.16 -27.63
C GLY A 297 -9.83 19.65 -27.61
N ARG A 298 -8.78 20.48 -27.54
CA ARG A 298 -8.91 21.94 -27.61
C ARG A 298 -8.39 22.45 -28.95
N PRO A 299 -8.87 23.60 -29.44
CA PRO A 299 -8.30 24.25 -30.62
C PRO A 299 -6.79 24.46 -30.46
N MET A 300 -6.05 24.32 -31.57
CA MET A 300 -4.58 24.38 -31.56
C MET A 300 -4.07 25.75 -31.10
N GLY A 301 -3.08 25.74 -30.18
CA GLY A 301 -2.45 26.95 -29.64
C GLY A 301 -0.91 26.90 -29.66
N PRO A 302 -0.22 27.97 -29.22
CA PRO A 302 1.25 28.07 -29.24
C PRO A 302 1.96 27.26 -28.14
N SER A 303 1.21 26.64 -27.22
CA SER A 303 1.71 25.76 -26.17
C SER A 303 1.18 24.33 -26.38
N PRO A 304 1.89 23.29 -25.93
CA PRO A 304 1.37 21.93 -25.91
C PRO A 304 0.03 21.89 -25.16
N GLY A 305 -0.98 21.30 -25.77
CA GLY A 305 -2.29 21.08 -25.16
C GLY A 305 -3.03 19.95 -25.86
N CYS A 306 -4.07 19.45 -25.18
CA CYS A 306 -4.86 18.30 -25.63
C CYS A 306 -5.34 18.50 -27.06
N ARG A 307 -4.79 17.72 -27.99
CA ARG A 307 -4.97 17.94 -29.43
C ARG A 307 -6.43 17.68 -29.86
N PRO A 308 -6.92 18.33 -30.93
CA PRO A 308 -8.21 18.00 -31.53
C PRO A 308 -8.35 16.51 -31.87
N GLY A 309 -9.53 15.93 -31.61
CA GLY A 309 -9.80 14.50 -31.79
C GLY A 309 -9.36 13.62 -30.62
N SER A 310 -8.85 14.20 -29.53
CA SER A 310 -8.62 13.48 -28.28
C SER A 310 -9.95 13.20 -27.59
N THR A 311 -10.14 11.99 -27.07
CA THR A 311 -11.41 11.57 -26.46
C THR A 311 -11.19 10.98 -25.07
N MET A 312 -12.20 11.15 -24.22
CA MET A 312 -12.30 10.46 -22.94
C MET A 312 -13.59 9.66 -22.89
N THR A 313 -13.48 8.38 -22.57
CA THR A 313 -14.61 7.48 -22.36
C THR A 313 -14.63 7.00 -20.92
N LEU A 314 -15.76 7.16 -20.25
CA LEU A 314 -16.05 6.67 -18.91
C LEU A 314 -16.98 5.47 -18.98
N TYR A 315 -16.57 4.36 -18.37
CA TYR A 315 -17.40 3.19 -18.13
C TYR A 315 -17.67 3.04 -16.63
N LEU A 316 -18.95 2.94 -16.27
CA LEU A 316 -19.41 2.66 -14.90
C LEU A 316 -20.28 1.41 -14.92
N LYS A 317 -20.12 0.57 -13.90
CA LYS A 317 -20.97 -0.59 -13.64
C LYS A 317 -21.41 -0.56 -12.19
N ILE A 318 -22.73 -0.59 -11.99
CA ILE A 318 -23.30 -0.78 -10.65
C ILE A 318 -23.17 -2.25 -10.32
N ARG A 319 -22.45 -2.56 -9.25
CA ARG A 319 -22.48 -3.90 -8.66
C ARG A 319 -23.81 -4.01 -7.92
N GLN A 320 -24.69 -4.86 -8.42
CA GLN A 320 -25.78 -5.36 -7.58
C GLN A 320 -25.11 -6.15 -6.46
N GLU A 321 -25.27 -5.70 -5.21
CA GLU A 321 -25.02 -6.59 -4.09
C GLU A 321 -25.90 -7.82 -4.31
N PRO A 322 -25.34 -9.05 -4.20
CA PRO A 322 -26.18 -10.23 -4.28
C PRO A 322 -27.26 -10.08 -3.21
N GLU A 323 -28.53 -10.15 -3.61
CA GLU A 323 -29.64 -10.13 -2.64
C GLU A 323 -29.33 -11.16 -1.56
N GLU A 324 -29.30 -10.73 -0.29
CA GLU A 324 -29.27 -11.66 0.83
C GLU A 324 -30.52 -12.55 0.72
N CYS A 325 -30.30 -13.79 0.32
CA CYS A 325 -31.35 -14.74 -0.02
C CYS A 325 -32.20 -15.02 1.24
N LYS A 326 -33.43 -14.51 1.25
CA LYS A 326 -34.42 -14.79 2.31
C LYS A 326 -34.88 -16.26 2.32
N ASP A 327 -34.58 -17.03 1.27
CA ASP A 327 -34.98 -18.45 1.12
C ASP A 327 -33.80 -19.43 0.93
N MET A 328 -32.64 -19.18 1.53
CA MET A 328 -31.48 -20.08 1.49
C MET A 328 -31.34 -21.05 2.68
N LYS A 329 -32.42 -21.38 3.39
CA LYS A 329 -32.33 -22.29 4.56
C LYS A 329 -31.82 -23.70 4.23
N SER A 330 -31.78 -24.11 2.96
CA SER A 330 -31.44 -25.48 2.54
C SER A 330 -30.08 -25.64 1.85
N VAL A 331 -29.39 -24.57 1.42
CA VAL A 331 -28.12 -24.67 0.69
C VAL A 331 -26.93 -24.23 1.54
N LYS A 332 -25.90 -25.08 1.66
CA LYS A 332 -24.64 -24.77 2.38
C LYS A 332 -23.44 -25.05 1.48
N LEU A 333 -22.41 -24.21 1.60
CA LEU A 333 -21.07 -24.40 1.05
C LEU A 333 -20.09 -24.52 2.21
N ILE A 334 -19.18 -25.49 2.15
CA ILE A 334 -18.18 -25.78 3.17
C ILE A 334 -16.84 -26.07 2.48
N ILE A 335 -15.80 -25.29 2.75
CA ILE A 335 -14.40 -25.58 2.37
C ILE A 335 -13.85 -26.60 3.36
N VAL A 336 -13.54 -27.79 2.84
CA VAL A 336 -12.94 -28.93 3.56
C VAL A 336 -11.41 -28.79 3.57
N SER A 337 -10.83 -28.39 2.44
CA SER A 337 -9.40 -28.08 2.30
C SER A 337 -9.26 -26.85 1.41
N PRO A 338 -8.34 -25.92 1.70
CA PRO A 338 -7.39 -25.92 2.83
C PRO A 338 -8.07 -25.63 4.18
N GLU A 339 -7.43 -26.06 5.28
CA GLU A 339 -7.77 -25.57 6.61
C GLU A 339 -7.43 -24.07 6.74
N ASP A 340 -8.17 -23.36 7.59
CA ASP A 340 -7.94 -21.94 7.81
C ASP A 340 -6.56 -21.74 8.46
N LYS A 341 -5.77 -20.81 7.91
CA LYS A 341 -4.37 -20.53 8.27
C LYS A 341 -3.42 -21.71 8.08
N SER A 342 -3.79 -22.69 7.24
CA SER A 342 -2.87 -23.75 6.85
C SER A 342 -1.62 -23.18 6.17
N ARG A 343 -0.49 -23.83 6.44
CA ARG A 343 0.82 -23.33 6.00
C ARG A 343 1.40 -24.24 4.92
N HIS A 344 1.87 -23.62 3.84
CA HIS A 344 2.36 -24.30 2.64
C HIS A 344 3.73 -23.74 2.28
N VAL A 345 4.71 -24.61 2.03
CA VAL A 345 6.08 -24.21 1.73
C VAL A 345 6.49 -24.74 0.36
N PHE A 346 7.26 -23.95 -0.38
CA PHE A 346 7.96 -24.46 -1.56
C PHE A 346 8.97 -25.55 -1.15
N SER A 347 9.00 -26.61 -1.93
CA SER A 347 9.93 -27.72 -1.73
C SER A 347 11.37 -27.32 -2.02
N ASP A 348 12.31 -27.96 -1.35
CA ASP A 348 13.75 -27.76 -1.52
C ASP A 348 14.23 -28.15 -2.93
N GLU A 349 15.41 -27.64 -3.32
CA GLU A 349 16.00 -27.85 -4.64
C GLU A 349 16.41 -29.31 -4.90
N TYR A 350 16.79 -30.03 -3.84
CA TYR A 350 17.41 -31.37 -3.90
C TYR A 350 16.43 -32.54 -3.82
N ILE A 351 15.13 -32.29 -3.75
CA ILE A 351 14.13 -33.35 -3.94
C ILE A 351 14.20 -33.80 -5.41
N VAL A 352 13.89 -35.09 -5.70
CA VAL A 352 13.77 -35.66 -7.06
C VAL A 352 13.28 -34.58 -8.02
N ARG A 353 13.99 -34.31 -9.14
CA ARG A 353 13.77 -33.14 -10.03
C ARG A 353 12.31 -32.85 -10.42
N GLU A 354 11.45 -33.87 -10.41
CA GLU A 354 10.02 -33.73 -10.68
C GLU A 354 9.24 -33.06 -9.54
N HIS A 355 9.81 -32.94 -8.36
CA HIS A 355 9.19 -32.40 -7.15
C HIS A 355 9.94 -31.20 -6.58
N SER A 356 11.09 -30.81 -7.14
CA SER A 356 11.82 -29.63 -6.66
C SER A 356 11.15 -28.32 -7.06
N ASN A 357 11.33 -27.30 -6.22
CA ASN A 357 10.82 -25.94 -6.40
C ASN A 357 9.30 -25.85 -6.62
N LYS A 358 8.51 -26.63 -5.87
CA LYS A 358 7.05 -26.68 -5.98
C LYS A 358 6.34 -26.42 -4.65
N LEU A 359 5.22 -25.71 -4.71
CA LEU A 359 4.24 -25.60 -3.62
C LEU A 359 2.93 -26.21 -4.08
N THR A 360 2.36 -27.11 -3.28
CA THR A 360 1.09 -27.80 -3.60
C THR A 360 0.00 -27.33 -2.64
N LEU A 361 -1.16 -26.98 -3.18
CA LEU A 361 -2.34 -26.55 -2.45
C LEU A 361 -3.54 -27.40 -2.88
N GLU A 362 -4.08 -28.18 -1.95
CA GLU A 362 -5.26 -29.01 -2.17
C GLU A 362 -6.54 -28.23 -1.82
N LEU A 363 -7.46 -28.15 -2.77
CA LEU A 363 -8.75 -27.49 -2.65
C LEU A 363 -9.84 -28.54 -2.64
N GLU A 364 -10.69 -28.55 -1.61
CA GLU A 364 -11.83 -29.45 -1.53
C GLU A 364 -13.00 -28.71 -0.88
N ALA A 365 -14.17 -28.77 -1.50
CA ALA A 365 -15.40 -28.18 -0.99
C ALA A 365 -16.54 -29.20 -1.02
N ARG A 366 -17.41 -29.09 -0.03
CA ARG A 366 -18.66 -29.84 0.08
C ARG A 366 -19.83 -28.88 0.03
N THR A 367 -20.90 -29.32 -0.61
CA THR A 367 -22.17 -28.60 -0.63
C THR A 367 -23.27 -29.46 -0.02
N VAL A 368 -24.30 -28.80 0.48
CA VAL A 368 -25.58 -29.43 0.84
C VAL A 368 -26.65 -28.65 0.10
N PRO A 369 -27.49 -29.26 -0.76
CA PRO A 369 -27.39 -30.63 -1.29
C PRO A 369 -26.09 -30.88 -2.08
N GLU A 370 -25.58 -32.13 -2.06
CA GLU A 370 -24.28 -32.50 -2.65
C GLU A 370 -24.21 -32.31 -4.17
N GLN A 371 -25.34 -32.33 -4.87
CA GLN A 371 -25.40 -32.17 -6.33
C GLN A 371 -24.74 -30.88 -6.85
N TYR A 372 -24.54 -29.88 -5.98
CA TYR A 372 -23.89 -28.62 -6.31
C TYR A 372 -22.36 -28.64 -6.18
N ALA A 373 -21.75 -29.71 -5.66
CA ALA A 373 -20.33 -29.74 -5.31
C ALA A 373 -19.42 -29.51 -6.52
N ASP A 374 -19.77 -30.05 -7.69
CA ASP A 374 -18.98 -29.88 -8.92
C ASP A 374 -19.17 -28.49 -9.57
N SER A 375 -20.16 -27.72 -9.10
CA SER A 375 -20.44 -26.35 -9.56
C SER A 375 -19.70 -25.28 -8.76
N VAL A 376 -18.93 -25.66 -7.74
CA VAL A 376 -18.14 -24.73 -6.92
C VAL A 376 -17.04 -24.09 -7.77
N GLU A 377 -17.05 -22.76 -7.85
CA GLU A 377 -16.04 -21.92 -8.48
C GLU A 377 -14.98 -21.51 -7.47
N TRP A 378 -13.71 -21.72 -7.78
CA TRP A 378 -12.60 -21.36 -6.89
C TRP A 378 -11.89 -20.09 -7.35
N THR A 379 -11.71 -19.14 -6.46
CA THR A 379 -10.72 -18.06 -6.61
C THR A 379 -9.46 -18.48 -5.86
N ILE A 380 -8.39 -18.67 -6.62
CA ILE A 380 -7.12 -19.24 -6.16
C ILE A 380 -6.06 -18.15 -6.24
N PRO A 381 -5.22 -17.97 -5.20
CA PRO A 381 -4.20 -16.94 -5.22
C PRO A 381 -3.27 -17.10 -6.42
N LYS A 382 -2.85 -15.99 -6.98
CA LYS A 382 -1.75 -15.95 -7.95
C LYS A 382 -0.47 -15.69 -7.17
N ILE A 383 0.63 -16.22 -7.69
CA ILE A 383 1.99 -15.96 -7.22
C ILE A 383 2.74 -15.50 -8.47
N GLU A 384 2.99 -14.20 -8.59
CA GLU A 384 3.67 -13.66 -9.75
C GLU A 384 5.09 -14.24 -9.86
N GLY A 385 5.53 -14.54 -11.09
CA GLY A 385 6.79 -15.26 -11.34
C GLY A 385 6.74 -16.78 -11.12
N SER A 386 5.69 -17.32 -10.49
CA SER A 386 5.49 -18.78 -10.37
C SER A 386 4.57 -19.33 -11.46
N SER A 387 4.96 -20.44 -12.08
CA SER A 387 4.08 -21.16 -13.01
C SER A 387 3.03 -21.98 -12.25
N ARG A 388 1.75 -21.78 -12.56
CA ARG A 388 0.62 -22.44 -11.87
C ARG A 388 -0.02 -23.50 -12.74
N THR A 389 -0.10 -24.73 -12.23
CA THR A 389 -0.82 -25.85 -12.85
C THR A 389 -1.98 -26.26 -11.95
N ILE A 390 -3.13 -26.57 -12.55
CA ILE A 390 -4.36 -26.97 -11.83
C ILE A 390 -4.79 -28.33 -12.36
N THR A 391 -5.12 -29.25 -11.46
CA THR A 391 -5.64 -30.59 -11.80
C THR A 391 -7.00 -30.79 -11.14
N PRO A 392 -8.07 -31.13 -11.89
CA PRO A 392 -8.14 -31.27 -13.35
C PRO A 392 -7.83 -29.96 -14.10
N ALA A 393 -7.32 -30.08 -15.33
CA ALA A 393 -6.91 -28.93 -16.13
C ALA A 393 -8.08 -27.96 -16.39
N SER A 394 -7.83 -26.66 -16.18
CA SER A 394 -8.81 -25.61 -16.43
C SER A 394 -8.13 -24.36 -16.98
N LEU A 395 -8.75 -23.72 -17.98
CA LEU A 395 -8.32 -22.44 -18.54
C LEU A 395 -9.08 -21.25 -17.91
N SER A 396 -10.05 -21.53 -17.03
CA SER A 396 -10.83 -20.50 -16.35
C SER A 396 -9.99 -19.79 -15.29
N SER A 397 -10.19 -18.48 -15.11
CA SER A 397 -9.66 -17.75 -13.95
C SER A 397 -10.29 -18.20 -12.63
N THR A 398 -11.50 -18.78 -12.70
CA THR A 398 -12.21 -19.43 -11.61
C THR A 398 -12.53 -20.89 -11.98
N PRO A 399 -11.59 -21.83 -11.77
CA PRO A 399 -11.82 -23.24 -12.08
C PRO A 399 -12.99 -23.80 -11.27
N LYS A 400 -13.73 -24.71 -11.88
CA LYS A 400 -14.89 -25.38 -11.28
C LYS A 400 -14.55 -26.79 -10.84
N GLY A 401 -15.11 -27.20 -9.70
CA GLY A 401 -15.07 -28.59 -9.26
C GLY A 401 -15.05 -28.71 -7.74
N ARG A 402 -15.52 -29.86 -7.24
CA ARG A 402 -15.50 -30.17 -5.81
C ARG A 402 -14.09 -30.28 -5.24
N LYS A 403 -13.14 -30.74 -6.05
CA LYS A 403 -11.76 -31.01 -5.66
C LYS A 403 -10.79 -30.59 -6.76
N LEU A 404 -9.78 -29.79 -6.40
CA LEU A 404 -8.74 -29.31 -7.30
C LEU A 404 -7.38 -29.39 -6.59
N THR A 405 -6.34 -29.79 -7.31
CA THR A 405 -4.95 -29.69 -6.84
C THR A 405 -4.26 -28.57 -7.60
N VAL A 406 -3.70 -27.60 -6.88
CA VAL A 406 -2.96 -26.48 -7.44
C VAL A 406 -1.48 -26.67 -7.14
N VAL A 407 -0.64 -26.61 -8.18
CA VAL A 407 0.82 -26.69 -8.04
C VAL A 407 1.43 -25.42 -8.60
N TYR A 408 2.14 -24.69 -7.74
CA TYR A 408 3.00 -23.58 -8.13
C TYR A 408 4.42 -24.11 -8.30
N LYS A 409 5.10 -23.72 -9.39
CA LYS A 409 6.48 -24.13 -9.67
C LYS A 409 7.34 -22.93 -10.02
N GLY A 410 8.53 -22.89 -9.40
CA GLY A 410 9.46 -21.76 -9.40
C GLY A 410 9.12 -20.81 -8.27
N LEU A 411 10.13 -20.33 -7.53
CA LEU A 411 9.92 -19.31 -6.52
C LEU A 411 9.72 -17.94 -7.19
N PRO A 412 8.88 -17.06 -6.62
CA PRO A 412 8.70 -15.69 -7.10
C PRO A 412 9.96 -14.84 -6.94
N GLU A 413 10.04 -13.74 -7.70
CA GLU A 413 11.13 -12.76 -7.58
C GLU A 413 10.99 -11.87 -6.34
N ASP A 414 9.75 -11.54 -5.94
CA ASP A 414 9.45 -10.60 -4.85
C ASP A 414 9.00 -11.32 -3.57
N ASN A 415 9.52 -10.91 -2.41
CA ASN A 415 9.12 -11.40 -1.09
C ASN A 415 7.62 -11.20 -0.80
N ASN A 416 6.99 -10.18 -1.39
CA ASN A 416 5.56 -9.87 -1.24
C ASN A 416 4.63 -10.95 -1.83
N GLU A 417 5.18 -11.83 -2.66
CA GLU A 417 4.44 -12.96 -3.21
C GLU A 417 4.24 -14.10 -2.19
N PHE A 418 4.94 -14.07 -1.06
CA PHE A 418 4.73 -14.99 0.07
C PHE A 418 3.71 -14.43 1.08
N GLY A 419 3.54 -15.13 2.21
CA GLY A 419 2.69 -14.70 3.30
C GLY A 419 1.24 -15.10 3.18
N ARG A 420 0.36 -14.33 3.83
CA ARG A 420 -1.06 -14.63 3.94
C ARG A 420 -1.75 -14.42 2.58
N LYS A 421 -2.46 -15.45 2.12
CA LYS A 421 -3.24 -15.45 0.88
C LYS A 421 -4.65 -15.95 1.15
N THR A 422 -5.61 -15.54 0.32
CA THR A 422 -7.00 -15.96 0.47
C THR A 422 -7.37 -16.95 -0.63
N VAL A 423 -7.93 -18.08 -0.21
CA VAL A 423 -8.64 -19.02 -1.07
C VAL A 423 -10.13 -18.80 -0.86
N LYS A 424 -10.90 -18.76 -1.95
CA LYS A 424 -12.33 -18.51 -1.89
C LYS A 424 -13.09 -19.51 -2.76
N ALA A 425 -14.08 -20.16 -2.17
CA ALA A 425 -15.05 -20.98 -2.87
C ALA A 425 -16.33 -20.16 -3.07
N THR A 426 -16.90 -20.22 -4.27
CA THR A 426 -18.13 -19.53 -4.64
C THR A 426 -19.09 -20.54 -5.27
N LEU A 427 -20.31 -20.61 -4.79
CA LEU A 427 -21.38 -21.40 -5.39
C LEU A 427 -22.49 -20.46 -5.88
N LYS A 428 -22.89 -20.62 -7.14
CA LYS A 428 -24.02 -19.90 -7.74
C LYS A 428 -25.15 -20.90 -7.98
N VAL A 429 -26.33 -20.63 -7.41
CA VAL A 429 -27.55 -21.42 -7.60
C VAL A 429 -28.67 -20.43 -7.93
N ASP A 430 -29.26 -20.54 -9.12
CA ASP A 430 -30.22 -19.56 -9.66
C ASP A 430 -29.68 -18.11 -9.61
N SER A 431 -30.38 -17.20 -8.93
CA SER A 431 -29.92 -15.83 -8.68
C SER A 431 -29.06 -15.67 -7.43
N CYS A 432 -28.86 -16.73 -6.64
CA CYS A 432 -28.15 -16.70 -5.36
C CYS A 432 -26.67 -17.03 -5.48
N ARG A 433 -25.86 -16.41 -4.61
CA ARG A 433 -24.41 -16.61 -4.50
C ARG A 433 -24.03 -16.87 -3.04
N ILE A 434 -23.43 -18.03 -2.78
CA ILE A 434 -22.81 -18.35 -1.49
C ILE A 434 -21.31 -18.32 -1.65
N GLU A 435 -20.61 -17.78 -0.66
CA GLU A 435 -19.16 -17.72 -0.65
C GLU A 435 -18.62 -18.19 0.68
N GLU A 436 -17.45 -18.80 0.63
CA GLU A 436 -16.67 -19.12 1.81
C GLU A 436 -15.20 -18.86 1.51
N THR A 437 -14.46 -18.46 2.53
CA THR A 437 -13.05 -18.12 2.43
C THR A 437 -12.23 -18.88 3.45
N ARG A 438 -10.96 -19.10 3.10
CA ARG A 438 -9.90 -19.60 3.98
C ARG A 438 -8.65 -18.76 3.76
N GLU A 439 -7.98 -18.39 4.84
CA GLU A 439 -6.63 -17.88 4.77
C GLU A 439 -5.65 -19.05 4.64
N VAL A 440 -4.62 -18.91 3.82
CA VAL A 440 -3.48 -19.82 3.74
C VAL A 440 -2.19 -19.01 3.82
N GLN A 441 -1.10 -19.62 4.24
CA GLN A 441 0.19 -18.95 4.41
C GLN A 441 1.24 -19.62 3.53
N PHE A 442 1.90 -18.87 2.66
CA PHE A 442 2.91 -19.37 1.74
C PHE A 442 4.32 -19.00 2.19
N PHE A 443 5.24 -19.98 2.13
CA PHE A 443 6.61 -19.88 2.64
C PHE A 443 7.63 -20.37 1.61
N TYR A 444 8.88 -19.92 1.74
CA TYR A 444 10.02 -20.44 1.00
C TYR A 444 10.99 -21.21 1.92
N PRO A 445 11.76 -22.16 1.38
CA PRO A 445 12.80 -22.84 2.16
C PRO A 445 13.95 -21.88 2.43
N ARG A 446 14.16 -21.49 3.68
CA ARG A 446 15.02 -20.35 4.07
C ARG A 446 16.45 -20.48 3.54
N ASP A 447 17.03 -21.67 3.66
CA ASP A 447 18.47 -21.92 3.49
C ASP A 447 18.86 -22.38 2.09
N GLU A 448 17.89 -22.65 1.23
CA GLU A 448 18.11 -23.08 -0.16
C GLU A 448 18.49 -21.90 -1.07
N LYS A 449 18.96 -22.20 -2.28
CA LYS A 449 19.39 -21.19 -3.28
C LYS A 449 18.52 -21.18 -4.54
N ASN A 450 17.30 -21.73 -4.45
CA ASN A 450 16.37 -21.87 -5.56
C ASN A 450 15.52 -20.60 -5.86
N ASN A 451 15.86 -19.46 -5.28
CA ASN A 451 15.36 -18.15 -5.73
C ASN A 451 15.76 -17.88 -7.19
N PRO A 452 15.07 -16.97 -7.90
CA PRO A 452 15.36 -16.65 -9.30
C PRO A 452 16.81 -16.20 -9.58
N GLY A 453 17.49 -15.64 -8.57
CA GLY A 453 18.89 -15.23 -8.70
C GLY A 453 19.90 -16.37 -8.60
N GLY A 454 19.55 -17.51 -7.99
CA GLY A 454 20.38 -18.72 -7.88
C GLY A 454 21.70 -18.58 -7.09
N LYS A 455 22.09 -17.36 -6.72
CA LYS A 455 23.43 -17.05 -6.23
C LYS A 455 23.53 -17.12 -4.70
N TYR A 456 22.52 -16.62 -4.00
CA TYR A 456 22.51 -16.47 -2.55
C TYR A 456 21.42 -17.35 -1.91
N PRO A 457 21.52 -17.66 -0.61
CA PRO A 457 20.41 -18.27 0.12
C PRO A 457 19.14 -17.44 0.04
N ASN A 458 17.98 -18.09 0.09
CA ASN A 458 16.68 -17.45 -0.06
C ASN A 458 16.45 -16.36 0.99
N TRP A 459 16.81 -16.58 2.27
CA TRP A 459 16.69 -15.55 3.30
C TRP A 459 17.39 -14.25 2.92
N PHE A 460 18.62 -14.34 2.42
CA PHE A 460 19.40 -13.15 2.05
C PHE A 460 18.81 -12.48 0.81
N TYR A 461 18.39 -13.28 -0.17
CA TYR A 461 17.77 -12.77 -1.39
C TYR A 461 16.47 -12.00 -1.10
N TYR A 462 15.59 -12.55 -0.27
CA TYR A 462 14.28 -11.97 0.01
C TYR A 462 14.31 -10.89 1.09
N TRP A 463 15.04 -11.07 2.20
CA TRP A 463 15.08 -10.04 3.25
C TRP A 463 15.72 -8.73 2.78
N LYS A 464 16.63 -8.79 1.79
CA LYS A 464 17.18 -7.61 1.12
C LYS A 464 16.15 -6.71 0.43
N GLN A 465 14.96 -7.23 0.16
CA GLN A 465 13.87 -6.50 -0.51
C GLN A 465 12.98 -5.76 0.50
N THR A 466 13.13 -6.06 1.78
CA THR A 466 12.24 -5.62 2.86
C THR A 466 12.77 -4.35 3.56
N PRO A 467 11.96 -3.68 4.40
CA PRO A 467 12.45 -2.60 5.25
C PRO A 467 13.60 -2.98 6.19
N ALA A 468 13.78 -4.27 6.54
CA ALA A 468 14.90 -4.74 7.36
C ALA A 468 16.27 -4.48 6.70
N ALA A 469 16.30 -4.34 5.37
CA ALA A 469 17.48 -4.00 4.60
C ALA A 469 17.75 -2.49 4.48
N ARG A 470 16.94 -1.66 5.17
CA ARG A 470 17.02 -0.20 5.12
C ARG A 470 17.35 0.35 6.50
N PRO A 471 18.63 0.38 6.90
CA PRO A 471 19.02 0.84 8.23
C PRO A 471 18.59 2.29 8.41
N PHE A 472 17.79 2.57 9.44
CA PHE A 472 17.20 3.89 9.70
C PHE A 472 16.46 4.47 8.47
N GLY A 473 15.87 3.61 7.63
CA GLY A 473 15.17 3.98 6.39
C GLY A 473 16.09 4.37 5.23
N GLN A 474 17.42 4.23 5.36
CA GLN A 474 18.39 4.60 4.33
C GLN A 474 18.56 3.50 3.27
N ASN A 475 18.83 3.91 2.04
CA ASN A 475 19.26 2.99 0.99
C ASN A 475 20.75 2.71 1.13
N VAL A 476 21.09 1.42 1.24
CA VAL A 476 22.46 0.91 1.34
C VAL A 476 22.64 -0.27 0.39
N ARG A 477 23.85 -0.43 -0.13
CA ARG A 477 24.24 -1.62 -0.89
C ARG A 477 24.61 -2.72 0.09
N ILE A 478 23.82 -3.79 0.12
CA ILE A 478 24.10 -4.96 0.95
C ILE A 478 24.75 -6.05 0.10
N ALA A 479 25.98 -6.41 0.42
CA ALA A 479 26.74 -7.50 -0.20
C ALA A 479 26.71 -8.76 0.69
N TYR A 480 26.92 -9.93 0.10
CA TYR A 480 26.91 -11.20 0.84
C TYR A 480 28.33 -11.66 1.17
N GLN A 481 28.58 -12.07 2.42
CA GLN A 481 29.89 -12.52 2.89
C GLN A 481 31.01 -11.56 2.47
N CYS A 482 32.07 -12.05 1.81
CA CYS A 482 33.25 -11.29 1.44
C CYS A 482 33.14 -10.60 0.06
N GLU A 483 31.93 -10.46 -0.49
CA GLU A 483 31.78 -9.85 -1.81
C GLU A 483 32.28 -8.40 -1.84
N GLY A 484 33.26 -8.13 -2.70
CA GLY A 484 33.90 -6.82 -2.77
C GLY A 484 34.88 -6.56 -1.60
N ILE A 485 35.35 -7.59 -0.91
CA ILE A 485 36.40 -7.46 0.12
C ILE A 485 37.56 -8.39 -0.25
N PRO A 486 38.82 -7.93 -0.23
CA PRO A 486 39.97 -8.83 -0.37
C PRO A 486 39.91 -9.97 0.65
N GLY A 487 40.19 -11.20 0.23
CA GLY A 487 40.00 -12.38 1.10
C GLY A 487 40.78 -12.33 2.43
N THR A 488 41.93 -11.67 2.46
CA THR A 488 42.73 -11.45 3.68
C THR A 488 42.10 -10.47 4.67
N GLU A 489 41.21 -9.60 4.18
CA GLU A 489 40.57 -8.53 4.94
C GLU A 489 39.12 -8.87 5.34
N CYS A 490 38.62 -10.03 4.90
CA CYS A 490 37.26 -10.46 5.19
C CYS A 490 37.13 -11.07 6.59
N LYS A 491 36.27 -10.46 7.41
CA LYS A 491 35.95 -10.92 8.76
C LYS A 491 34.82 -11.94 8.80
N CYS A 492 34.00 -12.05 7.75
CA CYS A 492 32.94 -13.06 7.66
C CYS A 492 33.44 -14.53 7.70
N GLY A 493 34.75 -14.78 7.60
CA GLY A 493 35.33 -16.10 7.85
C GLY A 493 35.42 -16.48 9.34
N GLN A 494 35.21 -15.51 10.25
CA GLN A 494 35.29 -15.69 11.69
C GLN A 494 33.89 -15.94 12.26
N ARG A 495 33.73 -17.03 13.03
CA ARG A 495 32.47 -17.32 13.72
C ARG A 495 32.17 -16.23 14.76
N GLY A 496 30.91 -15.81 14.88
CA GLY A 496 30.48 -14.72 15.74
C GLY A 496 30.39 -13.37 15.02
N VAL A 497 31.07 -13.20 13.87
CA VAL A 497 30.99 -11.98 13.06
C VAL A 497 29.82 -12.10 12.10
N ILE A 498 28.73 -11.37 12.36
CA ILE A 498 27.49 -11.46 11.57
C ILE A 498 27.43 -10.49 10.39
N GLY A 499 28.25 -9.44 10.41
CA GLY A 499 28.42 -8.48 9.32
C GLY A 499 29.81 -7.88 9.29
N GLN A 500 30.02 -7.01 8.32
CA GLN A 500 31.23 -6.20 8.19
C GLN A 500 30.95 -4.95 7.33
N TYR A 501 31.30 -3.78 7.83
CA TYR A 501 31.43 -2.56 7.04
C TYR A 501 32.56 -2.72 6.01
N ASN A 502 32.30 -2.33 4.76
CA ASN A 502 33.26 -2.46 3.67
C ASN A 502 33.99 -1.13 3.37
N PRO A 503 35.22 -0.93 3.89
CA PRO A 503 35.98 0.30 3.65
C PRO A 503 36.52 0.40 2.21
N PHE A 504 36.65 -0.71 1.48
CA PHE A 504 37.18 -0.73 0.10
C PHE A 504 36.23 -0.14 -0.93
N TYR A 505 34.96 -0.04 -0.57
CA TYR A 505 33.92 0.62 -1.36
C TYR A 505 33.32 1.82 -0.61
N ALA A 506 34.08 2.49 0.27
CA ALA A 506 33.59 3.61 1.09
C ALA A 506 32.85 4.71 0.29
N GLY A 507 33.21 4.97 -0.98
CA GLY A 507 32.47 5.88 -1.86
C GLY A 507 31.03 5.46 -2.21
N HIS A 508 30.63 4.24 -1.86
CA HIS A 508 29.29 3.69 -2.03
C HIS A 508 28.85 3.12 -0.67
N LYS A 509 27.72 3.58 -0.10
CA LYS A 509 27.15 3.08 1.17
C LYS A 509 27.01 1.54 1.18
N THR A 510 28.07 0.81 1.51
CA THR A 510 28.18 -0.64 1.26
C THR A 510 28.52 -1.35 2.56
N ILE A 511 27.71 -2.33 2.88
CA ILE A 511 27.89 -3.21 4.03
C ILE A 511 27.83 -4.66 3.54
N ASN A 512 28.46 -5.55 4.28
CA ASN A 512 28.49 -6.97 3.99
C ASN A 512 27.80 -7.72 5.13
N VAL A 513 26.77 -8.51 4.80
CA VAL A 513 26.12 -9.40 5.77
C VAL A 513 26.77 -10.77 5.61
N CYS A 514 27.30 -11.30 6.71
CA CYS A 514 27.93 -12.61 6.71
C CYS A 514 26.88 -13.73 6.62
N ASN A 515 27.33 -14.98 6.44
CA ASN A 515 26.39 -16.08 6.37
C ASN A 515 25.86 -16.40 7.77
N LEU A 516 24.68 -15.89 8.09
CA LEU A 516 24.08 -16.05 9.42
C LEU A 516 24.01 -17.51 9.87
N ARG A 517 23.84 -18.47 8.95
CA ARG A 517 23.86 -19.90 9.29
C ARG A 517 25.20 -20.38 9.87
N THR A 518 26.33 -19.81 9.45
CA THR A 518 27.66 -20.22 9.93
C THR A 518 28.22 -19.27 10.99
N ASN A 519 27.73 -18.04 11.01
CA ASN A 519 28.31 -16.96 11.79
C ASN A 519 27.56 -16.66 13.10
N THR A 520 26.33 -17.15 13.26
CA THR A 520 25.54 -17.03 14.50
C THR A 520 25.80 -18.21 15.45
N TRP A 521 25.28 -18.14 16.68
CA TRP A 521 25.46 -19.22 17.66
C TRP A 521 24.51 -20.40 17.43
N ASP A 522 23.29 -20.12 16.97
CA ASP A 522 22.33 -21.14 16.55
C ASP A 522 21.98 -21.00 15.05
N PRO A 523 22.42 -21.93 14.20
CA PRO A 523 22.15 -21.91 12.76
C PRO A 523 20.66 -22.07 12.42
N ASP A 524 19.86 -22.68 13.31
CA ASP A 524 18.45 -22.94 13.06
C ASP A 524 17.61 -21.68 13.24
N THR A 525 18.01 -20.80 14.16
CA THR A 525 17.27 -19.58 14.51
C THR A 525 18.00 -18.30 14.13
N PHE A 526 19.23 -18.38 13.65
CA PHE A 526 20.15 -17.25 13.45
C PHE A 526 20.34 -16.43 14.73
N TYR A 527 20.43 -17.11 15.88
CA TYR A 527 20.44 -16.45 17.17
C TYR A 527 21.76 -15.70 17.45
N VAL A 528 21.61 -14.46 17.91
CA VAL A 528 22.69 -13.60 18.42
C VAL A 528 22.23 -12.82 19.63
N GLU A 529 23.20 -12.33 20.40
CA GLU A 529 23.01 -11.40 21.50
C GLU A 529 23.93 -10.22 21.30
N LEU A 530 23.34 -9.03 21.36
CA LEU A 530 24.09 -7.78 21.30
C LEU A 530 24.01 -7.07 22.66
N PRO A 531 25.10 -6.45 23.13
CA PRO A 531 25.10 -5.55 24.27
C PRO A 531 23.94 -4.53 24.24
N ALA A 532 23.11 -4.52 25.28
CA ALA A 532 22.06 -3.53 25.47
C ALA A 532 22.63 -2.29 26.17
N ILE A 533 23.41 -1.51 25.44
CA ILE A 533 24.14 -0.34 25.95
C ILE A 533 23.72 0.95 25.24
N LYS A 534 23.50 2.04 26.00
CA LYS A 534 23.14 3.37 25.48
C LYS A 534 23.60 4.46 26.43
N ARG A 535 24.43 5.40 25.96
CA ARG A 535 25.03 6.42 26.85
C ARG A 535 23.99 7.36 27.45
N SER A 536 22.86 7.57 26.76
CA SER A 536 21.74 8.36 27.30
C SER A 536 20.97 7.66 28.43
N ILE A 537 21.26 6.39 28.75
CA ILE A 537 20.60 5.60 29.80
C ILE A 537 21.68 5.11 30.79
N PRO A 538 21.96 5.84 31.88
CA PRO A 538 23.06 5.53 32.81
C PRO A 538 23.03 4.11 33.42
N SER A 539 21.85 3.53 33.60
CA SER A 539 21.71 2.16 34.11
C SER A 539 22.25 1.11 33.13
N SER A 540 22.24 1.38 31.82
CA SER A 540 22.80 0.49 30.81
C SER A 540 24.34 0.49 30.79
N LEU A 541 24.97 1.56 31.28
CA LEU A 541 26.43 1.66 31.36
C LEU A 541 27.03 0.87 32.54
N SER A 542 26.21 0.65 33.58
CA SER A 542 26.61 -0.10 34.78
C SER A 542 26.10 -1.54 34.80
N GLY A 543 24.92 -1.80 34.23
CA GLY A 543 24.34 -3.14 34.11
C GLY A 543 24.70 -3.83 32.80
N ARG A 544 25.21 -5.06 32.85
CA ARG A 544 25.48 -5.89 31.66
C ARG A 544 24.21 -6.65 31.24
N ASN A 545 23.44 -6.03 30.36
CA ASN A 545 22.27 -6.65 29.76
C ASN A 545 22.50 -6.86 28.26
N PHE A 546 21.82 -7.85 27.69
CA PHE A 546 21.94 -8.19 26.28
C PHE A 546 20.55 -8.29 25.67
N PHE A 547 20.42 -7.88 24.41
CA PHE A 547 19.24 -8.13 23.60
C PHE A 547 19.48 -9.33 22.72
N SER A 548 18.51 -10.23 22.70
CA SER A 548 18.53 -11.44 21.87
C SER A 548 17.76 -11.21 20.57
N TYR A 549 18.36 -11.62 19.45
CA TYR A 549 17.76 -11.51 18.13
C TYR A 549 17.80 -12.86 17.41
N THR A 550 16.85 -13.07 16.50
CA THR A 550 16.70 -14.30 15.72
C THR A 550 16.17 -13.95 14.32
N TYR A 551 16.46 -14.78 13.34
CA TYR A 551 15.92 -14.71 11.97
C TYR A 551 16.09 -13.32 11.34
N ILE A 552 15.00 -12.72 10.82
CA ILE A 552 15.04 -11.41 10.17
C ILE A 552 15.47 -10.28 11.12
N ASP A 553 15.24 -10.42 12.42
CA ASP A 553 15.69 -9.42 13.40
C ASP A 553 17.22 -9.40 13.47
N THR A 554 17.87 -10.58 13.45
CA THR A 554 19.34 -10.69 13.40
C THR A 554 19.89 -9.99 12.17
N PHE A 555 19.25 -10.19 11.01
CA PHE A 555 19.62 -9.50 9.78
C PHE A 555 19.42 -7.98 9.88
N ALA A 556 18.32 -7.51 10.49
CA ALA A 556 18.03 -6.09 10.63
C ALA A 556 19.04 -5.37 11.53
N VAL A 557 19.35 -5.95 12.70
CA VAL A 557 20.30 -5.34 13.64
C VAL A 557 21.72 -5.34 13.08
N ASP A 558 22.11 -6.40 12.36
CA ASP A 558 23.38 -6.47 11.64
C ASP A 558 23.49 -5.32 10.62
N VAL A 559 22.47 -5.15 9.79
CA VAL A 559 22.43 -4.07 8.79
C VAL A 559 22.49 -2.67 9.41
N MET A 560 21.82 -2.47 10.55
CA MET A 560 21.86 -1.20 11.31
C MET A 560 23.23 -0.94 11.93
N HIS A 561 23.82 -1.97 12.53
CA HIS A 561 25.13 -1.94 13.17
C HIS A 561 26.23 -1.58 12.15
N GLU A 562 26.33 -2.35 11.06
CA GLU A 562 27.34 -2.13 10.02
C GLU A 562 27.17 -0.81 9.27
N PHE A 563 25.93 -0.33 9.11
CA PHE A 563 25.69 1.00 8.55
C PHE A 563 26.16 2.12 9.48
N THR A 564 26.16 1.88 10.79
CA THR A 564 26.63 2.87 11.76
C THR A 564 28.15 3.02 11.68
N HIS A 565 28.91 1.92 11.52
CA HIS A 565 30.34 1.98 11.19
C HIS A 565 30.60 2.83 9.94
N PHE A 566 29.84 2.58 8.87
CA PHE A 566 29.93 3.39 7.65
C PHE A 566 29.73 4.89 7.96
N ASN A 567 28.68 5.22 8.70
CA ASN A 567 28.31 6.61 8.97
C ASN A 567 29.34 7.31 9.88
N ASN A 568 29.80 6.63 10.92
CA ASN A 568 30.83 7.08 11.84
C ASN A 568 32.12 7.37 11.07
N PHE A 569 32.61 6.41 10.28
CA PHE A 569 33.84 6.57 9.49
C PHE A 569 33.78 7.81 8.59
N HIS A 570 32.69 8.01 7.84
CA HIS A 570 32.56 9.16 6.94
C HIS A 570 32.35 10.49 7.65
N THR A 571 31.82 10.46 8.87
CA THR A 571 31.61 11.66 9.69
C THR A 571 32.89 12.08 10.39
N PHE A 572 33.62 11.11 10.94
CA PHE A 572 34.80 11.33 11.77
C PHE A 572 36.05 11.56 10.91
N TRP A 573 36.14 10.84 9.78
CA TRP A 573 37.32 10.76 8.91
C TRP A 573 37.01 11.19 7.45
N PRO A 574 36.52 12.42 7.21
CA PRO A 574 36.16 12.86 5.85
C PRO A 574 37.35 12.94 4.88
N GLN A 575 38.58 12.93 5.39
CA GLN A 575 39.82 12.92 4.61
C GLN A 575 40.58 11.58 4.75
N GLY A 576 39.91 10.54 5.24
CA GLY A 576 40.50 9.26 5.59
C GLY A 576 41.04 9.22 7.02
N TRP A 577 41.16 7.99 7.55
CA TRP A 577 41.65 7.73 8.90
C TRP A 577 43.14 8.06 9.04
N LYS A 578 43.52 8.58 10.21
CA LYS A 578 44.91 8.96 10.52
C LYS A 578 45.31 8.50 11.92
N GLU A 579 46.28 7.61 11.98
CA GLU A 579 46.83 7.07 13.24
C GLU A 579 47.33 8.15 14.22
N SER A 580 47.77 9.31 13.73
CA SER A 580 48.23 10.41 14.61
C SER A 580 47.11 11.20 15.29
N GLU A 581 45.85 10.98 14.88
CA GLU A 581 44.66 11.68 15.39
C GLU A 581 43.73 10.74 16.19
N ASP A 582 44.12 9.48 16.39
CA ASP A 582 43.41 8.39 17.09
C ASP A 582 44.46 7.56 17.85
N THR A 583 44.80 8.02 19.06
CA THR A 583 45.97 7.55 19.81
C THR A 583 45.77 6.15 20.39
N ASP A 584 44.55 5.82 20.79
CA ASP A 584 44.19 4.55 21.41
C ASP A 584 43.58 3.52 20.45
N LYS A 585 43.36 3.92 19.19
CA LYS A 585 43.00 3.07 18.04
C LYS A 585 41.63 2.43 18.20
N ASP A 586 40.66 3.25 18.55
CA ASP A 586 39.26 2.85 18.68
C ASP A 586 38.36 3.33 17.52
N ASP A 587 38.96 3.93 16.49
CA ASP A 587 38.32 4.50 15.29
C ASP A 587 37.55 5.83 15.52
N ILE A 588 37.66 6.45 16.70
CA ILE A 588 37.20 7.80 17.00
C ILE A 588 38.42 8.75 17.08
N PRO A 589 38.39 9.93 16.44
CA PRO A 589 39.45 10.91 16.63
C PRO A 589 39.47 11.45 18.07
N ASP A 590 40.65 11.52 18.71
CA ASP A 590 40.85 12.02 20.08
C ASP A 590 40.12 13.36 20.34
N ARG A 591 40.09 14.22 19.31
CA ARG A 591 39.44 15.54 19.34
C ARG A 591 37.91 15.50 19.49
N LEU A 592 37.26 14.36 19.27
CA LEU A 592 35.81 14.19 19.34
C LEU A 592 35.34 13.49 20.62
N GLU A 593 36.20 12.66 21.22
CA GLU A 593 35.83 11.76 22.29
C GLU A 593 35.30 12.45 23.55
N GLU A 594 35.98 13.49 24.05
CA GLU A 594 35.51 14.22 25.24
C GLU A 594 34.08 14.76 25.02
N GLY A 595 33.78 15.25 23.80
CA GLY A 595 32.46 15.74 23.43
C GLY A 595 31.39 14.65 23.31
N MET A 596 31.80 13.39 23.18
CA MET A 596 30.94 12.20 23.12
C MET A 596 30.85 11.45 24.45
N ASN A 597 31.52 11.95 25.50
CA ASN A 597 31.74 11.34 26.81
C ASN A 597 32.62 10.08 26.80
N PHE A 598 33.57 10.02 25.86
CA PHE A 598 34.64 9.01 25.84
C PHE A 598 35.95 9.60 26.37
N ARG A 599 36.94 8.73 26.61
CA ARG A 599 38.25 9.11 27.12
C ARG A 599 39.33 8.91 26.06
N PRO A 600 40.02 9.98 25.62
CA PRO A 600 41.01 9.91 24.52
C PRO A 600 42.28 9.11 24.73
N ASP A 601 42.43 8.50 25.91
CA ASP A 601 43.56 7.67 26.27
C ASP A 601 43.14 6.20 26.47
N MET A 602 41.92 5.84 26.10
CA MET A 602 41.30 4.56 26.38
C MET A 602 40.45 4.07 25.22
N LYS A 603 40.97 3.03 24.56
CA LYS A 603 40.27 2.35 23.47
C LYS A 603 38.81 1.99 23.78
N GLN A 604 38.50 1.72 25.05
CA GLN A 604 37.14 1.42 25.49
C GLN A 604 36.88 2.06 26.84
N THR A 605 36.06 3.10 26.86
CA THR A 605 35.68 3.85 28.06
C THR A 605 34.72 3.07 28.96
N TYR A 606 33.72 2.41 28.37
CA TYR A 606 32.64 1.72 29.10
C TYR A 606 32.75 0.20 29.03
N TRP A 607 32.16 -0.51 30.00
CA TRP A 607 32.15 -1.98 30.04
C TRP A 607 33.54 -2.64 29.92
N ARG A 608 34.60 -1.99 30.40
CA ARG A 608 36.04 -2.37 30.28
C ARG A 608 36.44 -3.82 30.58
N GLU A 609 35.57 -4.57 31.23
CA GLU A 609 35.75 -5.96 31.60
C GLU A 609 35.22 -6.94 30.52
N PHE A 610 34.66 -6.41 29.44
CA PHE A 610 34.11 -7.14 28.31
C PHE A 610 34.58 -6.45 27.04
N ASP A 611 35.20 -7.21 26.13
CA ASP A 611 35.72 -6.67 24.87
C ASP A 611 34.54 -6.34 23.94
N LEU A 612 34.27 -5.04 23.79
CA LEU A 612 33.31 -4.53 22.82
C LEU A 612 33.99 -4.19 21.49
N GLY A 613 35.32 -4.22 21.39
CA GLY A 613 36.02 -3.81 20.18
C GLY A 613 36.49 -2.35 20.16
N GLY A 614 35.86 -1.46 20.94
CA GLY A 614 36.27 -0.06 21.14
C GLY A 614 35.09 0.86 21.45
N ASP A 615 35.31 2.16 21.61
CA ASP A 615 34.21 3.12 21.79
C ASP A 615 33.43 3.39 20.50
N GLU A 616 34.03 3.22 19.32
CA GLU A 616 33.29 3.29 18.06
C GLU A 616 32.30 2.12 17.90
N GLU A 617 32.66 0.89 18.28
CA GLU A 617 31.71 -0.21 18.34
C GLU A 617 30.59 0.07 19.36
N LEU A 618 30.91 0.71 20.48
CA LEU A 618 29.87 1.10 21.43
C LEU A 618 28.83 2.03 20.77
N LEU A 619 29.24 2.93 19.86
CA LEU A 619 28.31 3.76 19.09
C LEU A 619 27.43 2.92 18.15
N THR A 620 27.99 1.88 17.52
CA THR A 620 27.22 1.00 16.62
C THR A 620 26.23 0.13 17.38
N LEU A 621 26.61 -0.38 18.55
CA LEU A 621 25.72 -1.08 19.48
C LEU A 621 24.61 -0.15 19.99
N GLU A 622 24.97 1.06 20.41
CA GLU A 622 24.01 2.08 20.86
C GLU A 622 22.97 2.42 19.78
N ALA A 623 23.38 2.48 18.51
CA ALA A 623 22.48 2.76 17.39
C ALA A 623 21.42 1.66 17.18
N THR A 624 21.66 0.44 17.64
CA THR A 624 20.69 -0.67 17.61
C THR A 624 19.80 -0.75 18.85
N TYR A 625 20.10 -0.01 19.93
CA TYR A 625 19.44 -0.15 21.23
C TYR A 625 17.91 0.01 21.18
N ASP A 626 17.41 0.95 20.37
CA ASP A 626 15.97 1.24 20.28
C ASP A 626 15.23 0.29 19.31
N TYR A 627 15.94 -0.64 18.66
CA TYR A 627 15.34 -1.63 17.78
C TYR A 627 14.49 -2.63 18.58
N GLN A 628 13.23 -2.80 18.17
CA GLN A 628 12.31 -3.73 18.80
C GLN A 628 12.29 -5.05 18.02
N ALA A 629 12.67 -6.15 18.67
CA ALA A 629 12.54 -7.49 18.08
C ALA A 629 11.09 -7.75 17.65
N GLY A 630 10.90 -8.30 16.44
CA GLY A 630 9.59 -8.50 15.83
C GLY A 630 9.11 -7.36 14.95
N THR A 631 9.87 -6.25 14.83
CA THR A 631 9.51 -5.12 13.97
C THR A 631 9.28 -5.54 12.52
N PHE A 632 9.98 -6.56 12.03
CA PHE A 632 9.90 -7.01 10.63
C PHE A 632 9.35 -8.43 10.47
N ASP A 633 8.69 -8.98 11.50
CA ASP A 633 8.13 -10.34 11.45
C ASP A 633 7.16 -10.52 10.28
N GLU A 634 6.41 -9.49 9.89
CA GLU A 634 5.47 -9.56 8.76
C GLU A 634 6.12 -9.85 7.40
N TYR A 635 7.44 -9.72 7.30
CA TYR A 635 8.21 -9.97 6.07
C TYR A 635 8.96 -11.30 6.09
N ASP A 636 9.02 -11.99 7.23
CA ASP A 636 9.79 -13.22 7.36
C ASP A 636 8.96 -14.47 7.05
N TRP A 637 8.93 -14.81 5.76
CA TRP A 637 8.22 -15.97 5.22
C TRP A 637 9.16 -17.16 4.91
N GLY A 638 10.35 -17.17 5.52
CA GLY A 638 11.25 -18.31 5.47
C GLY A 638 10.77 -19.47 6.33
N LYS A 639 11.05 -20.69 5.90
CA LYS A 639 10.96 -21.91 6.72
C LYS A 639 12.37 -22.49 6.93
N PRO A 640 12.87 -22.57 8.18
CA PRO A 640 12.30 -21.95 9.38
C PRO A 640 12.40 -20.41 9.32
N GLY A 641 11.62 -19.70 10.14
CA GLY A 641 11.55 -18.23 10.19
C GLY A 641 10.61 -17.76 11.31
N LYS A 642 10.43 -16.46 11.50
CA LYS A 642 9.53 -15.91 12.54
C LYS A 642 8.08 -16.39 12.39
N ASN A 643 7.58 -16.46 11.17
CA ASN A 643 6.23 -16.96 10.88
C ASN A 643 6.16 -18.50 10.76
N TRP A 644 7.31 -19.20 10.76
CA TRP A 644 7.40 -20.65 10.84
C TRP A 644 8.59 -21.04 11.73
N PRO A 645 8.47 -20.86 13.06
CA PRO A 645 9.53 -21.26 13.96
C PRO A 645 9.71 -22.78 13.91
N LYS A 646 10.95 -23.22 14.14
CA LYS A 646 11.31 -24.64 14.16
C LYS A 646 10.63 -25.38 15.31
#